data_AF-A0A1M5IUY4-F1
#
_entry.id   AF-A0A1M5IUY4-F1
#
_cell.length_a   1.000
_cell.length_b   1.000
_cell.length_c   1.000
_cell.angle_alpha   90.00
_cell.angle_beta   90.00
_cell.angle_gamma   90.00
#
_symmetry.space_group_name_H-M   'P 1'
#
loop_
_entity.id
_entity.type
_entity.pdbx_description
1 polymer ?
#
loop_
_entity_poly.entity_id
_entity_poly.type
_entity_poly.pdbx_seq_one_letter_code
_entity_poly.pdbx_strand_id
1 'polypeptide(L)'
;MKTSLLRSIFAGSLLVLGAAGMASAQSGMAGGQDGLHQIGANTLGQWNVSFGLGGNASLDCWSMAAGGEMHDKNGDRFVLNDEAVALSGNVNLAMGFTNWLDLGVVLPFNMDIVGDHEDRLSDSDMRSPGLGDLEAWFKVRAVGNDESLFKLAILGQLYAPTGSEDAGVRPRHAWYLSKHDTKPYTAGDFAFGGGLVFTFDFNSVGAPLRWNTQASYIRVVDHNESDVLSYSTGFNFSPISLLDIFLELSGEMHLDDDVAPIDPTVDPLLITPGVRFHAGKNMDIALGVDIAGRMFKNLDFTADKDLKGKEGFDVRNDVGDGEVYTYKYSSTPIVSGSLSFVWRFGSKVDKPEVNVDSLIQARADSLAKVKVDSIMATIDTTTKIDTVAKVDTIAKVDTIAKVDTVAKIDTITTVDTIKVIDMVADSVNRARLDSVAAVNDSLAKLSGDDDKDGVPNMVDKCPGTLPGLKVGADGCEVDTDGDGVVDSQDKCPGSNEAAPVDANGCEFDDDGDGVVNAQDLCPRTISEAAVDGDGCPTNKNEDLEYLQSLVTFKKGTAKFNKGATKALDQLAGIMLHRDNLRIEIQGHADDQKTSEKNKDMSQKRADAVVDYLVKKGVPSKHVRAAAFGDTQLLVLPKTDKKGKKKAKSNPKNNRVVFASHVKQPKKTEAAPAPAMTPAAQPAAAPAPAAQPAAPAPAAEAAPAEPAAAPAAEAPAAEKPAKSKKAAKASKKSAKKPAKKGKKK
;
A
#
# COMPACT_ATOMS: atom_id res chain seq x y z
N MET A 1 -7.80 37.87 6.98
CA MET A 1 -7.81 37.10 5.71
C MET A 1 -6.82 35.94 5.68
N LYS A 2 -5.50 36.11 5.82
CA LYS A 2 -4.55 34.96 5.67
C LYS A 2 -4.63 33.84 6.74
N THR A 3 -5.14 34.11 7.94
CA THR A 3 -5.28 33.11 9.02
C THR A 3 -6.52 32.21 8.91
N SER A 4 -7.52 32.58 8.10
CA SER A 4 -8.69 31.71 7.85
C SER A 4 -8.37 30.60 6.87
N LEU A 5 -7.54 30.89 5.87
CA LEU A 5 -7.21 29.96 4.79
C LEU A 5 -6.36 28.78 5.29
N LEU A 6 -5.35 29.04 6.15
CA LEU A 6 -4.55 27.95 6.74
C LEU A 6 -5.36 27.06 7.68
N ARG A 7 -6.37 27.57 8.39
CA ARG A 7 -7.26 26.72 9.21
C ARG A 7 -8.19 25.87 8.35
N SER A 8 -8.68 26.38 7.22
CA SER A 8 -9.45 25.58 6.25
C SER A 8 -8.59 24.52 5.56
N ILE A 9 -7.32 24.83 5.26
CA ILE A 9 -6.37 23.88 4.68
C ILE A 9 -5.96 22.82 5.71
N PHE A 10 -5.63 23.17 6.96
CA PHE A 10 -5.31 22.16 7.98
C PHE A 10 -6.51 21.32 8.41
N ALA A 11 -7.71 21.90 8.51
CA ALA A 11 -8.93 21.13 8.77
C ALA A 11 -9.31 20.23 7.58
N GLY A 12 -9.12 20.72 6.34
CA GLY A 12 -9.28 19.93 5.13
C GLY A 12 -8.27 18.78 5.04
N SER A 13 -6.98 19.03 5.31
CA SER A 13 -5.95 17.99 5.33
C SER A 13 -6.15 16.97 6.45
N LEU A 14 -6.69 17.35 7.61
CA LEU A 14 -7.02 16.39 8.67
C LEU A 14 -8.30 15.58 8.38
N LEU A 15 -9.23 16.11 7.58
CA LEU A 15 -10.37 15.38 7.04
C LEU A 15 -9.96 14.46 5.88
N VAL A 16 -9.03 14.86 5.02
CA VAL A 16 -8.48 14.03 3.93
C VAL A 16 -7.56 12.92 4.48
N LEU A 17 -6.75 13.20 5.50
CA LEU A 17 -6.01 12.18 6.26
C LEU A 17 -6.92 11.35 7.20
N GLY A 18 -8.19 11.74 7.34
CA GLY A 18 -9.23 10.96 8.02
C GLY A 18 -10.20 10.24 7.07
N ALA A 19 -9.99 10.32 5.75
CA ALA A 19 -10.91 9.82 4.73
C ALA A 19 -10.17 9.18 3.52
N ALA A 20 -9.06 8.49 3.77
CA ALA A 20 -8.34 7.70 2.77
C ALA A 20 -8.23 6.24 3.23
N GLY A 21 -8.77 5.31 2.44
CA GLY A 21 -8.82 3.87 2.73
C GLY A 21 -10.14 3.24 2.26
N MET A 22 -10.33 3.08 0.95
CA MET A 22 -11.62 2.78 0.32
C MET A 22 -11.51 1.89 -0.97
N ALA A 23 -11.91 0.58 -0.93
CA ALA A 23 -12.09 -0.52 -1.97
C ALA A 23 -11.45 -1.95 -1.91
N SER A 24 -12.24 -2.94 -2.31
CA SER A 24 -11.89 -4.37 -2.30
C SER A 24 -11.47 -4.97 -3.64
N ALA A 25 -10.55 -5.95 -3.58
CA ALA A 25 -10.78 -7.23 -4.26
C ALA A 25 -11.45 -8.20 -3.28
N GLN A 26 -12.19 -9.17 -3.80
CA GLN A 26 -13.09 -9.98 -2.98
C GLN A 26 -12.38 -10.88 -1.97
N SER A 27 -13.11 -11.16 -0.88
CA SER A 27 -12.81 -12.17 0.14
C SER A 27 -11.68 -11.80 1.14
N GLY A 28 -10.52 -11.30 0.73
CA GLY A 28 -9.38 -11.09 1.67
C GLY A 28 -9.64 -10.16 2.86
N MET A 29 -10.35 -9.05 2.63
CA MET A 29 -10.66 -8.09 3.70
C MET A 29 -11.82 -8.54 4.62
N ALA A 30 -12.43 -9.69 4.34
CA ALA A 30 -13.35 -10.38 5.24
C ALA A 30 -12.59 -11.12 6.36
N GLY A 31 -11.81 -10.38 7.16
CA GLY A 31 -11.06 -10.93 8.30
C GLY A 31 -9.81 -11.76 7.93
N GLY A 32 -9.23 -11.57 6.75
CA GLY A 32 -7.91 -12.11 6.40
C GLY A 32 -6.83 -11.63 7.37
N GLN A 33 -6.11 -12.57 7.98
CA GLN A 33 -5.03 -12.24 8.91
C GLN A 33 -3.76 -11.74 8.21
N ASP A 34 -3.62 -12.00 6.92
CA ASP A 34 -2.42 -11.76 6.10
C ASP A 34 -2.80 -10.90 4.89
N GLY A 35 -1.89 -10.07 4.38
CA GLY A 35 -2.07 -9.40 3.09
C GLY A 35 -3.18 -8.34 2.95
N LEU A 36 -3.73 -8.22 1.73
CA LEU A 36 -4.87 -7.37 1.37
C LEU A 36 -6.08 -8.17 0.86
N HIS A 37 -5.87 -9.12 -0.06
CA HIS A 37 -6.91 -9.82 -0.83
C HIS A 37 -6.91 -11.35 -0.60
N GLN A 38 -5.85 -11.88 -0.01
CA GLN A 38 -5.73 -13.28 0.42
C GLN A 38 -6.55 -13.61 1.69
N ILE A 39 -7.13 -14.81 1.76
CA ILE A 39 -7.65 -15.40 3.00
C ILE A 39 -6.70 -16.50 3.50
N GLY A 40 -6.31 -16.43 4.78
CA GLY A 40 -5.61 -17.52 5.47
C GLY A 40 -6.55 -18.40 6.31
N ALA A 41 -6.20 -19.69 6.45
CA ALA A 41 -6.89 -20.70 7.26
C ALA A 41 -6.68 -20.50 8.77
N ASN A 42 -5.85 -19.53 9.18
CA ASN A 42 -5.67 -19.13 10.58
C ASN A 42 -6.96 -18.51 11.14
N THR A 43 -7.33 -18.91 12.36
CA THR A 43 -8.50 -18.38 13.07
C THR A 43 -8.12 -17.21 13.98
N LEU A 44 -9.06 -16.32 14.29
CA LEU A 44 -8.87 -15.22 15.24
C LEU A 44 -8.57 -15.71 16.67
N GLY A 45 -9.02 -16.91 17.02
CA GLY A 45 -8.90 -17.48 18.36
C GLY A 45 -10.08 -17.13 19.25
N GLN A 46 -10.36 -17.98 20.24
CA GLN A 46 -11.60 -17.92 21.02
C GLN A 46 -11.78 -16.60 21.78
N TRP A 47 -12.93 -15.97 21.56
CA TRP A 47 -13.36 -14.67 22.07
C TRP A 47 -12.52 -13.46 21.61
N ASN A 48 -11.62 -13.65 20.64
CA ASN A 48 -10.92 -12.53 20.02
C ASN A 48 -11.82 -11.88 18.96
N VAL A 49 -11.82 -10.55 18.92
CA VAL A 49 -12.61 -9.73 18.01
C VAL A 49 -11.67 -8.96 17.10
N SER A 50 -11.97 -8.91 15.80
CA SER A 50 -11.27 -8.10 14.81
C SER A 50 -12.21 -7.05 14.27
N PHE A 51 -11.78 -5.79 14.28
CA PHE A 51 -12.40 -4.70 13.53
C PHE A 51 -11.45 -4.32 12.39
N GLY A 52 -11.98 -3.96 11.23
CA GLY A 52 -11.16 -3.48 10.13
C GLY A 52 -11.87 -2.51 9.19
N LEU A 53 -11.03 -1.77 8.47
CA LEU A 53 -11.39 -0.84 7.40
C LEU A 53 -10.46 -1.14 6.22
N GLY A 54 -10.97 -1.15 4.99
CA GLY A 54 -10.18 -1.68 3.87
C GLY A 54 -10.44 -1.02 2.53
N GLY A 55 -9.38 -0.79 1.73
CA GLY A 55 -9.60 -0.13 0.46
C GLY A 55 -8.58 0.32 -0.61
N ASN A 56 -8.99 0.29 -1.91
CA ASN A 56 -8.33 0.72 -3.16
C ASN A 56 -8.92 1.93 -3.95
N ALA A 57 -8.10 2.94 -4.27
CA ALA A 57 -8.53 4.05 -5.12
C ALA A 57 -8.00 3.89 -6.56
N SER A 58 -8.83 4.19 -7.57
CA SER A 58 -8.40 4.40 -8.96
C SER A 58 -8.74 5.81 -9.44
N LEU A 59 -7.90 6.34 -10.34
CA LEU A 59 -7.91 7.72 -10.83
C LEU A 59 -7.90 7.77 -12.38
N ASP A 60 -8.64 6.86 -13.02
CA ASP A 60 -8.68 6.70 -14.48
C ASP A 60 -10.11 6.33 -14.92
N CYS A 61 -10.59 6.94 -16.01
CA CYS A 61 -11.91 6.66 -16.58
C CYS A 61 -12.01 5.27 -17.21
N TRP A 62 -10.90 4.68 -17.68
CA TRP A 62 -10.89 3.30 -18.20
C TRP A 62 -11.02 2.25 -17.09
N SER A 63 -10.92 2.66 -15.82
CA SER A 63 -11.32 1.81 -14.70
C SER A 63 -12.83 1.62 -14.64
N MET A 64 -13.62 2.61 -15.07
CA MET A 64 -15.09 2.64 -14.92
C MET A 64 -15.82 1.84 -15.99
N ALA A 65 -15.46 2.09 -17.24
CA ALA A 65 -15.95 1.44 -18.44
C ALA A 65 -14.75 1.21 -19.35
N ALA A 66 -14.65 0.06 -20.04
CA ALA A 66 -13.49 -0.20 -20.89
C ALA A 66 -13.40 0.86 -22.00
N GLY A 67 -12.20 1.40 -22.23
CA GLY A 67 -11.96 2.56 -23.10
C GLY A 67 -12.56 3.90 -22.65
N GLY A 68 -13.26 3.98 -21.53
CA GLY A 68 -13.86 5.21 -21.00
C GLY A 68 -15.11 5.71 -21.75
N GLU A 69 -15.79 4.82 -22.49
CA GLU A 69 -16.92 5.19 -23.35
C GLU A 69 -18.26 4.64 -22.85
N MET A 70 -19.32 5.44 -22.99
CA MET A 70 -20.68 5.10 -22.58
C MET A 70 -21.70 5.52 -23.64
N HIS A 71 -22.86 4.86 -23.65
CA HIS A 71 -24.01 5.17 -24.49
C HIS A 71 -25.23 5.47 -23.62
N ASP A 72 -26.01 6.50 -23.97
CA ASP A 72 -27.28 6.81 -23.32
C ASP A 72 -28.44 5.92 -23.83
N LYS A 73 -29.64 6.11 -23.29
CA LYS A 73 -30.86 5.37 -23.67
C LYS A 73 -31.32 5.56 -25.12
N ASN A 74 -30.84 6.60 -25.81
CA ASN A 74 -31.08 6.84 -27.23
C ASN A 74 -30.02 6.13 -28.10
N GLY A 75 -28.94 5.62 -27.49
CA GLY A 75 -27.78 5.02 -28.13
C GLY A 75 -26.68 6.04 -28.45
N ASP A 76 -26.82 7.30 -28.05
CA ASP A 76 -25.82 8.34 -28.28
C ASP A 76 -24.58 8.07 -27.43
N ARG A 77 -23.41 8.03 -28.09
CA ARG A 77 -22.11 7.81 -27.44
C ARG A 77 -21.56 9.09 -26.85
N PHE A 78 -21.05 9.02 -25.62
CA PHE A 78 -20.25 10.05 -24.97
C PHE A 78 -19.01 9.42 -24.30
N VAL A 79 -18.07 10.25 -23.87
CA VAL A 79 -16.77 9.83 -23.29
C VAL A 79 -16.64 10.40 -21.88
N LEU A 80 -16.20 9.55 -20.95
CA LEU A 80 -15.89 9.91 -19.57
C LEU A 80 -14.62 10.76 -19.49
N ASN A 81 -14.63 11.77 -18.61
CA ASN A 81 -13.48 12.64 -18.39
C ASN A 81 -12.34 11.90 -17.67
N ASP A 82 -11.09 12.22 -18.01
CA ASP A 82 -9.86 11.70 -17.37
C ASP A 82 -9.79 11.96 -15.85
N GLU A 83 -10.65 12.83 -15.30
CA GLU A 83 -10.76 13.12 -13.86
C GLU A 83 -11.65 12.12 -13.09
N ALA A 84 -12.03 11.00 -13.70
CA ALA A 84 -12.87 9.99 -13.06
C ALA A 84 -12.15 9.26 -11.91
N VAL A 85 -12.84 9.09 -10.77
CA VAL A 85 -12.29 8.46 -9.55
C VAL A 85 -13.20 7.34 -9.08
N ALA A 86 -12.68 6.12 -9.02
CA ALA A 86 -13.38 4.95 -8.49
C ALA A 86 -12.94 4.68 -7.06
N LEU A 87 -13.90 4.74 -6.13
CA LEU A 87 -13.74 4.38 -4.72
C LEU A 87 -14.74 3.27 -4.38
N SER A 88 -14.26 2.17 -3.84
CA SER A 88 -15.10 1.12 -3.23
C SER A 88 -14.82 1.19 -1.71
N GLY A 89 -15.08 0.17 -0.89
CA GLY A 89 -14.77 0.30 0.55
C GLY A 89 -15.41 -0.78 1.37
N ASN A 90 -14.88 -1.03 2.58
CA ASN A 90 -15.56 -1.87 3.54
C ASN A 90 -15.25 -1.51 4.99
N VAL A 91 -16.23 -1.81 5.85
CA VAL A 91 -16.05 -1.99 7.29
C VAL A 91 -16.22 -3.49 7.57
N ASN A 92 -15.27 -4.12 8.23
CA ASN A 92 -15.39 -5.52 8.67
C ASN A 92 -15.40 -5.63 10.20
N LEU A 93 -16.20 -6.57 10.71
CA LEU A 93 -16.24 -6.97 12.10
C LEU A 93 -16.30 -8.50 12.16
N ALA A 94 -15.36 -9.11 12.88
CA ALA A 94 -15.26 -10.55 13.01
C ALA A 94 -14.94 -10.98 14.45
N MET A 95 -15.30 -12.20 14.80
CA MET A 95 -14.98 -12.82 16.08
C MET A 95 -14.58 -14.29 15.89
N GLY A 96 -13.52 -14.71 16.58
CA GLY A 96 -13.27 -16.14 16.79
C GLY A 96 -14.21 -16.63 17.87
N PHE A 97 -15.30 -17.31 17.50
CA PHE A 97 -16.24 -17.88 18.48
C PHE A 97 -15.60 -19.05 19.25
N THR A 98 -14.67 -19.77 18.59
CA THR A 98 -13.81 -20.80 19.18
C THR A 98 -12.40 -20.70 18.60
N ASN A 99 -11.48 -21.58 19.01
CA ASN A 99 -10.15 -21.72 18.40
C ASN A 99 -10.17 -22.41 17.01
N TRP A 100 -11.35 -22.64 16.43
CA TRP A 100 -11.52 -23.31 15.13
C TRP A 100 -12.67 -22.72 14.29
N LEU A 101 -13.47 -21.80 14.83
CA LEU A 101 -14.59 -21.13 14.15
C LEU A 101 -14.45 -19.61 14.30
N ASP A 102 -14.28 -18.93 13.17
CA ASP A 102 -14.50 -17.50 13.04
C ASP A 102 -15.88 -17.23 12.43
N LEU A 103 -16.52 -16.16 12.88
CA LEU A 103 -17.74 -15.57 12.30
C LEU A 103 -17.45 -14.10 12.01
N GLY A 104 -17.97 -13.56 10.91
CA GLY A 104 -17.83 -12.13 10.63
C GLY A 104 -18.88 -11.56 9.71
N VAL A 105 -18.88 -10.24 9.63
CA VAL A 105 -19.70 -9.43 8.74
C VAL A 105 -18.84 -8.36 8.07
N VAL A 106 -19.18 -8.03 6.83
CA VAL A 106 -18.53 -6.97 6.05
C VAL A 106 -19.63 -6.11 5.43
N LEU A 107 -19.56 -4.80 5.66
CA LEU A 107 -20.43 -3.82 5.03
C LEU A 107 -19.62 -3.06 3.97
N PRO A 108 -19.83 -3.31 2.67
CA PRO A 108 -19.18 -2.56 1.63
C PRO A 108 -19.84 -1.20 1.42
N PHE A 109 -19.07 -0.24 0.91
CA PHE A 109 -19.56 1.08 0.51
C PHE A 109 -18.78 1.57 -0.72
N ASN A 110 -19.41 2.31 -1.62
CA ASN A 110 -18.89 2.61 -2.95
C ASN A 110 -19.21 4.04 -3.38
N MET A 111 -18.40 4.62 -4.25
CA MET A 111 -18.61 5.91 -4.90
C MET A 111 -17.81 5.95 -6.22
N ASP A 112 -18.48 6.26 -7.33
CA ASP A 112 -17.84 6.51 -8.62
C ASP A 112 -18.01 7.99 -8.98
N ILE A 113 -16.94 8.77 -8.88
CA ILE A 113 -16.95 10.18 -9.27
C ILE A 113 -16.69 10.22 -10.78
N VAL A 114 -17.75 10.35 -11.58
CA VAL A 114 -17.68 10.31 -13.05
C VAL A 114 -18.11 11.64 -13.69
N GLY A 115 -17.17 12.31 -14.35
CA GLY A 115 -17.45 13.42 -15.27
C GLY A 115 -17.57 12.91 -16.70
N ASP A 116 -18.25 13.65 -17.55
CA ASP A 116 -18.25 13.46 -19.00
C ASP A 116 -18.10 14.81 -19.72
N HIS A 117 -17.71 14.79 -20.99
CA HIS A 117 -17.45 16.02 -21.75
C HIS A 117 -18.73 16.74 -22.23
N GLU A 118 -19.90 16.12 -22.09
CA GLU A 118 -21.20 16.62 -22.56
C GLU A 118 -22.16 16.94 -21.40
N ASP A 119 -21.68 16.88 -20.15
CA ASP A 119 -22.43 17.00 -18.89
C ASP A 119 -23.66 16.07 -18.77
N ARG A 120 -23.71 14.97 -19.53
CA ARG A 120 -24.83 14.00 -19.56
C ARG A 120 -24.96 13.17 -18.29
N LEU A 121 -23.90 13.09 -17.47
CA LEU A 121 -23.90 12.46 -16.15
C LEU A 121 -24.08 13.48 -15.00
N SER A 122 -24.37 14.75 -15.31
CA SER A 122 -24.51 15.78 -14.28
C SER A 122 -25.78 15.68 -13.45
N ASP A 123 -26.86 15.15 -14.04
CA ASP A 123 -28.18 14.96 -13.42
C ASP A 123 -28.43 13.49 -12.98
N SER A 124 -27.47 12.56 -13.15
CA SER A 124 -27.65 11.14 -12.83
C SER A 124 -27.10 10.73 -11.45
N ASP A 125 -27.80 9.84 -10.76
CA ASP A 125 -27.37 9.27 -9.46
C ASP A 125 -26.15 8.34 -9.54
N MET A 126 -25.57 8.12 -10.73
CA MET A 126 -24.30 7.40 -10.91
C MET A 126 -23.13 7.96 -10.08
N ARG A 127 -23.18 9.27 -9.74
CA ARG A 127 -22.19 9.95 -8.90
C ARG A 127 -22.41 9.77 -7.39
N SER A 128 -23.55 9.23 -6.98
CA SER A 128 -23.93 9.12 -5.58
C SER A 128 -23.17 7.99 -4.88
N PRO A 129 -22.72 8.19 -3.62
CA PRO A 129 -22.21 7.08 -2.82
C PRO A 129 -23.33 6.08 -2.51
N GLY A 130 -23.03 4.80 -2.64
CA GLY A 130 -23.94 3.70 -2.33
C GLY A 130 -23.34 2.71 -1.35
N LEU A 131 -24.19 1.87 -0.74
CA LEU A 131 -23.72 0.68 -0.03
C LEU A 131 -23.49 -0.45 -1.04
N GLY A 132 -22.72 -1.46 -0.64
CA GLY A 132 -22.73 -2.77 -1.29
C GLY A 132 -23.56 -3.78 -0.53
N ASP A 133 -23.60 -5.02 -1.03
CA ASP A 133 -24.29 -6.11 -0.35
C ASP A 133 -23.58 -6.50 0.95
N LEU A 134 -24.37 -6.62 2.02
CA LEU A 134 -23.90 -7.01 3.33
C LEU A 134 -23.46 -8.48 3.29
N GLU A 135 -22.16 -8.72 3.44
CA GLU A 135 -21.60 -10.06 3.57
C GLU A 135 -21.64 -10.50 5.03
N ALA A 136 -22.11 -11.71 5.27
CA ALA A 136 -21.92 -12.47 6.50
C ALA A 136 -21.19 -13.77 6.18
N TRP A 137 -20.15 -14.10 6.92
CA TRP A 137 -19.30 -15.25 6.63
C TRP A 137 -18.94 -16.05 7.88
N PHE A 138 -18.61 -17.31 7.68
CA PHE A 138 -18.01 -18.19 8.69
C PHE A 138 -16.80 -18.91 8.12
N LYS A 139 -15.79 -19.13 8.96
CA LYS A 139 -14.58 -19.87 8.59
C LYS A 139 -14.30 -20.95 9.64
N VAL A 140 -14.35 -22.22 9.22
CA VAL A 140 -14.12 -23.39 10.07
C VAL A 140 -12.78 -24.02 9.73
N ARG A 141 -11.80 -23.95 10.63
CA ARG A 141 -10.53 -24.67 10.51
C ARG A 141 -10.78 -26.17 10.71
N ALA A 142 -10.62 -26.93 9.63
CA ALA A 142 -10.89 -28.36 9.55
C ALA A 142 -9.63 -29.23 9.76
N VAL A 143 -8.44 -28.73 9.38
CA VAL A 143 -7.16 -29.42 9.57
C VAL A 143 -6.10 -28.44 10.05
N GLY A 144 -5.22 -28.92 10.93
CA GLY A 144 -4.14 -28.14 11.52
C GLY A 144 -4.57 -27.33 12.75
N ASN A 145 -3.58 -27.01 13.57
CA ASN A 145 -3.64 -26.05 14.67
C ASN A 145 -2.67 -24.90 14.37
N ASP A 146 -2.52 -23.93 15.27
CA ASP A 146 -1.67 -22.76 15.05
C ASP A 146 -0.18 -23.12 14.80
N GLU A 147 0.33 -24.17 15.44
CA GLU A 147 1.69 -24.73 15.23
C GLU A 147 1.85 -25.57 13.94
N SER A 148 0.79 -25.81 13.17
CA SER A 148 0.86 -26.70 12.00
C SER A 148 1.41 -26.00 10.76
N LEU A 149 2.35 -26.67 10.07
CA LEU A 149 2.87 -26.23 8.77
C LEU A 149 1.75 -26.12 7.73
N PHE A 150 0.85 -27.09 7.68
CA PHE A 150 -0.31 -27.09 6.78
C PHE A 150 -1.60 -26.93 7.57
N LYS A 151 -2.46 -26.03 7.12
CA LYS A 151 -3.76 -25.71 7.71
C LYS A 151 -4.82 -25.69 6.59
N LEU A 152 -6.01 -26.24 6.86
CA LEU A 152 -7.16 -26.23 5.96
C LEU A 152 -8.37 -25.66 6.70
N ALA A 153 -9.09 -24.73 6.07
CA ALA A 153 -10.38 -24.25 6.53
C ALA A 153 -11.44 -24.33 5.42
N ILE A 154 -12.70 -24.44 5.85
CA ILE A 154 -13.89 -24.31 5.02
C ILE A 154 -14.42 -22.89 5.23
N LEU A 155 -14.70 -22.18 4.13
CA LEU A 155 -15.30 -20.86 4.11
C LEU A 155 -16.74 -20.97 3.62
N GLY A 156 -17.68 -20.33 4.32
CA GLY A 156 -19.05 -20.13 3.86
C GLY A 156 -19.43 -18.66 3.96
N GLN A 157 -20.12 -18.15 2.94
CA GLN A 157 -20.46 -16.74 2.77
C GLN A 157 -21.93 -16.61 2.39
N LEU A 158 -22.56 -15.54 2.86
CA LEU A 158 -23.92 -15.14 2.59
C LEU A 158 -23.89 -13.64 2.28
N TYR A 159 -24.40 -13.26 1.12
CA TYR A 159 -24.56 -11.88 0.72
C TYR A 159 -26.05 -11.55 0.75
N ALA A 160 -26.42 -10.50 1.48
CA ALA A 160 -27.78 -9.98 1.51
C ALA A 160 -27.89 -8.76 0.58
N PRO A 161 -28.94 -8.67 -0.26
CA PRO A 161 -29.13 -7.57 -1.20
C PRO A 161 -29.45 -6.28 -0.45
N THR A 162 -28.40 -5.53 -0.12
CA THR A 162 -28.46 -4.27 0.64
C THR A 162 -27.72 -3.14 -0.06
N GLY A 163 -27.04 -3.44 -1.17
CA GLY A 163 -26.36 -2.42 -1.95
C GLY A 163 -27.33 -1.50 -2.68
N SER A 164 -26.80 -0.37 -3.16
CA SER A 164 -27.60 0.63 -3.86
C SER A 164 -27.84 0.23 -5.31
N GLU A 165 -29.11 0.17 -5.71
CA GLU A 165 -29.54 -0.21 -7.05
C GLU A 165 -29.30 0.89 -8.11
N ASP A 166 -29.48 2.16 -7.74
CA ASP A 166 -29.49 3.30 -8.66
C ASP A 166 -28.15 4.08 -8.73
N ALA A 167 -27.06 3.51 -8.20
CA ALA A 167 -25.80 4.22 -7.98
C ALA A 167 -24.58 3.52 -8.63
N GLY A 168 -23.58 4.35 -8.97
CA GLY A 168 -22.30 3.91 -9.53
C GLY A 168 -22.28 3.66 -11.03
N VAL A 169 -21.09 3.30 -11.52
CA VAL A 169 -20.85 2.91 -12.92
C VAL A 169 -20.20 1.54 -13.01
N ARG A 170 -19.15 1.28 -12.23
CA ARG A 170 -18.35 0.06 -12.38
C ARG A 170 -18.89 -1.06 -11.48
N PRO A 171 -19.36 -2.21 -12.05
CA PRO A 171 -19.78 -3.35 -11.24
C PRO A 171 -18.65 -3.80 -10.32
N ARG A 172 -18.94 -3.90 -9.02
CA ARG A 172 -17.92 -4.21 -8.01
C ARG A 172 -17.57 -5.68 -7.93
N HIS A 173 -18.43 -6.55 -8.46
CA HIS A 173 -18.27 -8.00 -8.50
C HIS A 173 -18.66 -8.53 -9.88
N ALA A 174 -18.04 -9.62 -10.32
CA ALA A 174 -18.44 -10.34 -11.53
C ALA A 174 -19.83 -10.98 -11.37
N TRP A 175 -20.18 -11.44 -10.15
CA TRP A 175 -21.52 -11.95 -9.84
C TRP A 175 -22.61 -10.88 -9.63
N TYR A 176 -22.30 -9.59 -9.85
CA TYR A 176 -23.32 -8.52 -9.99
C TYR A 176 -23.79 -8.35 -11.44
N LEU A 177 -23.10 -8.97 -12.40
CA LEU A 177 -23.45 -8.90 -13.80
C LEU A 177 -24.74 -9.68 -14.04
N SER A 178 -25.70 -9.05 -14.72
CA SER A 178 -27.04 -9.60 -14.97
C SER A 178 -27.43 -9.52 -16.45
N LYS A 179 -28.20 -10.52 -16.92
CA LYS A 179 -28.71 -10.64 -18.31
C LYS A 179 -29.60 -9.48 -18.76
N HIS A 180 -30.10 -8.68 -17.83
CA HIS A 180 -31.12 -7.66 -18.10
C HIS A 180 -30.70 -6.27 -17.63
N ASP A 181 -30.32 -6.16 -16.37
CA ASP A 181 -29.98 -4.89 -15.75
C ASP A 181 -28.95 -5.11 -14.63
N THR A 182 -27.72 -4.68 -14.86
CA THR A 182 -26.61 -4.85 -13.93
C THR A 182 -26.57 -3.67 -13.00
N LYS A 183 -26.76 -3.92 -11.69
CA LYS A 183 -26.62 -2.89 -10.66
C LYS A 183 -25.16 -2.83 -10.20
N PRO A 184 -24.44 -1.70 -10.32
CA PRO A 184 -23.00 -1.69 -10.06
C PRO A 184 -22.60 -2.08 -8.64
N TYR A 185 -23.46 -1.85 -7.65
CA TYR A 185 -23.17 -2.07 -6.22
C TYR A 185 -23.98 -3.20 -5.56
N THR A 186 -24.80 -3.96 -6.28
CA THR A 186 -25.57 -5.08 -5.71
C THR A 186 -25.90 -6.16 -6.73
N ALA A 187 -26.10 -7.41 -6.31
CA ALA A 187 -26.71 -8.45 -7.12
C ALA A 187 -28.25 -8.33 -7.20
N GLY A 188 -28.88 -7.49 -6.37
CA GLY A 188 -30.34 -7.36 -6.28
C GLY A 188 -31.06 -8.53 -5.57
N ASP A 189 -30.44 -9.69 -5.45
CA ASP A 189 -30.92 -10.85 -4.67
C ASP A 189 -29.82 -11.41 -3.75
N PHE A 190 -30.17 -12.35 -2.89
CA PHE A 190 -29.24 -13.08 -2.04
C PHE A 190 -28.24 -13.89 -2.86
N ALA A 191 -26.99 -13.92 -2.41
CA ALA A 191 -25.98 -14.83 -2.94
C ALA A 191 -25.34 -15.67 -1.84
N PHE A 192 -24.87 -16.87 -2.21
CA PHE A 192 -24.25 -17.84 -1.31
C PHE A 192 -22.88 -18.22 -1.86
N GLY A 193 -21.86 -18.11 -1.01
CA GLY A 193 -20.49 -18.54 -1.30
C GLY A 193 -20.10 -19.77 -0.47
N GLY A 194 -19.33 -20.68 -1.07
CA GLY A 194 -18.78 -21.85 -0.40
C GLY A 194 -17.41 -22.22 -0.97
N GLY A 195 -16.41 -22.37 -0.10
CA GLY A 195 -15.02 -22.53 -0.53
C GLY A 195 -14.09 -23.21 0.44
N LEU A 196 -12.86 -23.40 -0.01
CA LEU A 196 -11.75 -23.96 0.76
C LEU A 196 -10.63 -22.91 0.86
N VAL A 197 -9.96 -22.92 2.01
CA VAL A 197 -8.85 -22.03 2.34
C VAL A 197 -7.70 -22.88 2.86
N PHE A 198 -6.51 -22.72 2.28
CA PHE A 198 -5.30 -23.45 2.61
C PHE A 198 -4.23 -22.46 3.08
N THR A 199 -3.47 -22.83 4.10
CA THR A 199 -2.28 -22.09 4.53
C THR A 199 -1.11 -23.05 4.70
N PHE A 200 0.00 -22.74 4.05
CA PHE A 200 1.32 -23.27 4.35
C PHE A 200 2.10 -22.22 5.15
N ASP A 201 2.28 -22.47 6.44
CA ASP A 201 2.86 -21.54 7.41
C ASP A 201 4.29 -21.98 7.77
N PHE A 202 5.26 -21.68 6.91
CA PHE A 202 6.64 -22.13 7.10
C PHE A 202 7.32 -21.51 8.35
N ASN A 203 6.70 -20.50 8.95
CA ASN A 203 7.06 -19.99 10.28
C ASN A 203 7.11 -21.12 11.32
N SER A 204 6.22 -22.12 11.22
CA SER A 204 6.19 -23.26 12.14
C SER A 204 7.41 -24.20 12.03
N VAL A 205 8.20 -24.07 10.95
CA VAL A 205 9.46 -24.79 10.73
C VAL A 205 10.67 -23.84 10.69
N GLY A 206 10.51 -22.60 11.15
CA GLY A 206 11.61 -21.63 11.29
C GLY A 206 12.04 -20.94 9.99
N ALA A 207 11.15 -20.84 9.00
CA ALA A 207 11.37 -20.00 7.81
C ALA A 207 10.31 -18.86 7.76
N PRO A 208 10.70 -17.59 7.57
CA PRO A 208 9.80 -16.43 7.68
C PRO A 208 8.90 -16.26 6.44
N LEU A 209 8.13 -17.29 6.08
CA LEU A 209 7.30 -17.35 4.89
C LEU A 209 5.95 -17.99 5.20
N ARG A 210 4.87 -17.39 4.71
CA ARG A 210 3.53 -17.96 4.71
C ARG A 210 2.92 -17.88 3.32
N TRP A 211 2.41 -18.99 2.83
CA TRP A 211 1.63 -19.06 1.59
C TRP A 211 0.17 -19.37 1.93
N ASN A 212 -0.74 -18.48 1.54
CA ASN A 212 -2.18 -18.67 1.64
C ASN A 212 -2.77 -18.89 0.24
N THR A 213 -3.82 -19.70 0.15
CA THR A 213 -4.65 -19.77 -1.06
C THR A 213 -6.09 -20.13 -0.72
N GLN A 214 -7.04 -19.56 -1.45
CA GLN A 214 -8.46 -19.78 -1.30
C GLN A 214 -9.12 -19.91 -2.67
N ALA A 215 -10.19 -20.71 -2.72
CA ALA A 215 -11.07 -20.85 -3.87
C ALA A 215 -12.50 -21.09 -3.37
N SER A 216 -13.45 -20.27 -3.84
CA SER A 216 -14.86 -20.29 -3.43
C SER A 216 -15.78 -20.16 -4.62
N TYR A 217 -16.79 -21.01 -4.68
CA TYR A 217 -17.89 -20.88 -5.63
C TYR A 217 -18.95 -19.96 -5.04
N ILE A 218 -19.36 -18.92 -5.79
CA ILE A 218 -20.39 -17.96 -5.42
C ILE A 218 -21.54 -18.06 -6.43
N ARG A 219 -22.77 -18.10 -5.91
CA ARG A 219 -24.02 -18.24 -6.67
C ARG A 219 -25.09 -17.29 -6.17
N VAL A 220 -25.73 -16.56 -7.08
CA VAL A 220 -26.95 -15.76 -6.79
C VAL A 220 -28.20 -16.66 -6.78
N VAL A 221 -29.24 -16.29 -6.03
CA VAL A 221 -30.47 -17.09 -5.90
C VAL A 221 -31.33 -17.08 -7.17
N ASP A 222 -31.53 -15.91 -7.79
CA ASP A 222 -32.07 -15.82 -9.15
C ASP A 222 -31.00 -16.19 -10.19
N HIS A 223 -31.44 -16.63 -11.37
CA HIS A 223 -30.58 -17.10 -12.47
C HIS A 223 -30.39 -16.03 -13.56
N ASN A 224 -30.60 -14.77 -13.22
CA ASN A 224 -30.35 -13.64 -14.12
C ASN A 224 -28.89 -13.19 -14.04
N GLU A 225 -28.23 -13.44 -12.91
CA GLU A 225 -26.86 -13.06 -12.58
C GLU A 225 -25.85 -14.21 -12.80
N SER A 226 -24.56 -13.87 -12.86
CA SER A 226 -23.46 -14.81 -13.10
C SER A 226 -23.11 -15.69 -11.88
N ASP A 227 -22.89 -16.98 -12.13
CA ASP A 227 -22.17 -17.86 -11.20
C ASP A 227 -20.65 -17.65 -11.35
N VAL A 228 -19.90 -17.52 -10.25
CA VAL A 228 -18.45 -17.28 -10.31
C VAL A 228 -17.60 -18.16 -9.39
N LEU A 229 -16.35 -18.36 -9.78
CA LEU A 229 -15.27 -18.85 -8.94
C LEU A 229 -14.45 -17.65 -8.45
N SER A 230 -14.57 -17.29 -7.17
CA SER A 230 -13.64 -16.37 -6.50
C SER A 230 -12.40 -17.14 -6.05
N TYR A 231 -11.20 -16.58 -6.27
CA TYR A 231 -9.94 -17.21 -5.88
C TYR A 231 -8.88 -16.19 -5.45
N SER A 232 -7.99 -16.64 -4.57
CA SER A 232 -6.83 -15.87 -4.14
C SER A 232 -5.64 -16.78 -3.82
N THR A 233 -4.43 -16.26 -3.98
CA THR A 233 -3.18 -16.89 -3.53
C THR A 233 -2.15 -15.82 -3.21
N GLY A 234 -1.49 -15.90 -2.06
CA GLY A 234 -0.59 -14.88 -1.55
C GLY A 234 0.61 -15.44 -0.81
N PHE A 235 1.80 -14.95 -1.12
CA PHE A 235 3.00 -15.17 -0.33
C PHE A 235 3.22 -13.97 0.59
N ASN A 236 3.55 -14.23 1.85
CA ASN A 236 3.91 -13.24 2.86
C ASN A 236 5.29 -13.62 3.38
N PHE A 237 6.26 -12.74 3.20
CA PHE A 237 7.60 -12.85 3.74
C PHE A 237 7.71 -11.90 4.93
N SER A 238 8.00 -12.43 6.12
CA SER A 238 7.94 -11.70 7.39
C SER A 238 9.36 -11.56 7.99
N PRO A 239 10.25 -10.74 7.39
CA PRO A 239 11.66 -10.68 7.79
C PRO A 239 11.86 -10.19 9.23
N ILE A 240 10.92 -9.39 9.74
CA ILE A 240 10.91 -8.84 11.10
C ILE A 240 9.48 -8.82 11.65
N SER A 241 9.32 -8.84 12.98
CA SER A 241 8.01 -8.82 13.65
C SER A 241 7.17 -7.55 13.42
N LEU A 242 7.75 -6.51 12.82
CA LEU A 242 7.11 -5.24 12.47
C LEU A 242 6.52 -5.24 11.05
N LEU A 243 6.97 -6.10 10.15
CA LEU A 243 6.74 -5.96 8.71
C LEU A 243 6.57 -7.31 8.00
N ASP A 244 5.43 -7.48 7.33
CA ASP A 244 5.30 -8.44 6.23
C ASP A 244 5.49 -7.71 4.88
N ILE A 245 6.16 -8.37 3.94
CA ILE A 245 6.14 -8.02 2.52
C ILE A 245 5.34 -9.11 1.82
N PHE A 246 4.35 -8.74 1.00
CA PHE A 246 3.50 -9.71 0.33
C PHE A 246 3.41 -9.51 -1.18
N LEU A 247 3.15 -10.61 -1.88
CA LEU A 247 2.78 -10.63 -3.28
C LEU A 247 1.57 -11.55 -3.44
N GLU A 248 0.49 -10.99 -3.96
CA GLU A 248 -0.80 -11.66 -4.08
C GLU A 248 -1.29 -11.72 -5.52
N LEU A 249 -2.04 -12.77 -5.83
CA LEU A 249 -2.88 -12.91 -7.00
C LEU A 249 -4.31 -13.13 -6.50
N SER A 250 -5.28 -12.36 -6.99
CA SER A 250 -6.70 -12.55 -6.64
C SER A 250 -7.60 -12.31 -7.85
N GLY A 251 -8.80 -12.88 -7.83
CA GLY A 251 -9.74 -12.72 -8.94
C GLY A 251 -11.10 -13.38 -8.71
N GLU A 252 -11.98 -13.14 -9.68
CA GLU A 252 -13.24 -13.84 -9.89
C GLU A 252 -13.29 -14.29 -11.34
N MET A 253 -13.74 -15.51 -11.61
CA MET A 253 -13.86 -16.05 -12.97
C MET A 253 -15.30 -16.53 -13.20
N HIS A 254 -15.90 -16.18 -14.34
CA HIS A 254 -17.23 -16.68 -14.70
C HIS A 254 -17.24 -18.20 -14.87
N LEU A 255 -18.35 -18.83 -14.50
CA LEU A 255 -18.56 -20.29 -14.64
C LEU A 255 -19.67 -20.65 -15.63
N ASP A 256 -20.48 -19.68 -16.02
CA ASP A 256 -21.44 -19.75 -17.13
C ASP A 256 -21.08 -18.73 -18.22
N ASP A 257 -21.54 -18.98 -19.45
CA ASP A 257 -21.45 -18.08 -20.59
C ASP A 257 -22.78 -17.36 -20.89
N ASP A 258 -23.69 -17.33 -19.90
CA ASP A 258 -25.11 -16.99 -20.03
C ASP A 258 -25.34 -15.47 -19.84
N VAL A 259 -24.47 -14.81 -19.05
CA VAL A 259 -24.38 -13.35 -18.87
C VAL A 259 -23.22 -12.75 -19.67
N ALA A 260 -22.03 -13.34 -19.54
CA ALA A 260 -20.76 -12.84 -20.03
C ALA A 260 -19.91 -13.99 -20.58
N PRO A 261 -19.07 -13.78 -21.62
CA PRO A 261 -18.17 -14.82 -22.09
C PRO A 261 -17.12 -15.13 -21.02
N ILE A 262 -16.88 -16.42 -20.77
CA ILE A 262 -15.79 -16.89 -19.90
C ILE A 262 -14.45 -16.56 -20.57
N ASP A 263 -13.84 -15.45 -20.15
CA ASP A 263 -12.53 -14.99 -20.62
C ASP A 263 -11.70 -14.51 -19.42
N PRO A 264 -10.61 -15.22 -19.04
CA PRO A 264 -9.70 -14.85 -17.94
C PRO A 264 -9.01 -13.48 -18.06
N THR A 265 -9.25 -12.75 -19.15
CA THR A 265 -8.68 -11.42 -19.42
C THR A 265 -9.72 -10.30 -19.37
N VAL A 266 -10.99 -10.67 -19.34
CA VAL A 266 -12.15 -9.81 -19.06
C VAL A 266 -12.52 -9.95 -17.59
N ASP A 267 -12.44 -11.15 -17.07
CA ASP A 267 -12.63 -11.51 -15.66
C ASP A 267 -11.68 -10.73 -14.72
N PRO A 268 -12.13 -10.36 -13.50
CA PRO A 268 -11.27 -9.79 -12.47
C PRO A 268 -10.04 -10.67 -12.21
N LEU A 269 -8.85 -10.14 -12.50
CA LEU A 269 -7.57 -10.73 -12.13
C LEU A 269 -6.62 -9.61 -11.72
N LEU A 270 -6.11 -9.67 -10.48
CA LEU A 270 -5.26 -8.66 -9.87
C LEU A 270 -3.97 -9.29 -9.36
N ILE A 271 -2.83 -8.67 -9.68
CA ILE A 271 -1.54 -8.90 -9.02
C ILE A 271 -1.32 -7.74 -8.05
N THR A 272 -1.12 -8.03 -6.77
CA THR A 272 -0.97 -7.01 -5.72
C THR A 272 0.33 -7.24 -4.93
N PRO A 273 1.44 -6.61 -5.32
CA PRO A 273 2.57 -6.40 -4.41
C PRO A 273 2.18 -5.41 -3.30
N GLY A 274 2.68 -5.63 -2.09
CA GLY A 274 2.45 -4.74 -0.96
C GLY A 274 3.25 -5.05 0.29
N VAL A 275 2.98 -4.27 1.34
CA VAL A 275 3.62 -4.34 2.65
C VAL A 275 2.58 -4.21 3.75
N ARG A 276 2.77 -4.89 4.88
CA ARG A 276 1.92 -4.79 6.07
C ARG A 276 2.76 -4.48 7.29
N PHE A 277 2.47 -3.35 7.92
CA PHE A 277 3.08 -2.91 9.17
C PHE A 277 2.27 -3.41 10.36
N HIS A 278 2.93 -4.06 11.30
CA HIS A 278 2.38 -4.50 12.57
C HIS A 278 2.62 -3.43 13.65
N ALA A 279 1.74 -2.43 13.69
CA ALA A 279 1.75 -1.44 14.76
C ALA A 279 1.42 -2.07 16.13
N GLY A 280 2.02 -1.52 17.18
CA GLY A 280 1.78 -1.98 18.55
C GLY A 280 0.29 -1.92 18.94
N LYS A 281 -0.10 -2.74 19.93
CA LYS A 281 -1.50 -2.94 20.38
C LYS A 281 -2.40 -3.70 19.37
N ASN A 282 -1.83 -4.68 18.66
CA ASN A 282 -2.53 -5.57 17.72
C ASN A 282 -3.21 -4.83 16.55
N MET A 283 -2.55 -3.78 16.06
CA MET A 283 -2.99 -2.99 14.92
C MET A 283 -2.13 -3.35 13.71
N ASP A 284 -2.74 -3.76 12.60
CA ASP A 284 -2.05 -3.93 11.32
C ASP A 284 -2.48 -2.82 10.35
N ILE A 285 -1.54 -2.30 9.56
CA ILE A 285 -1.80 -1.42 8.42
C ILE A 285 -1.14 -2.04 7.19
N ALA A 286 -1.91 -2.42 6.18
CA ALA A 286 -1.37 -2.91 4.91
C ALA A 286 -1.51 -1.87 3.79
N LEU A 287 -0.55 -1.83 2.88
CA LEU A 287 -0.49 -0.97 1.71
C LEU A 287 -0.11 -1.82 0.50
N GLY A 288 -0.69 -1.55 -0.67
CA GLY A 288 -0.37 -2.29 -1.89
C GLY A 288 -0.79 -1.54 -3.15
N VAL A 289 -0.43 -2.09 -4.30
CA VAL A 289 -0.85 -1.56 -5.61
C VAL A 289 -1.46 -2.72 -6.37
N ASP A 290 -2.75 -2.66 -6.68
CA ASP A 290 -3.39 -3.68 -7.51
C ASP A 290 -3.09 -3.38 -8.97
N ILE A 291 -2.62 -4.40 -9.70
CA ILE A 291 -2.29 -4.34 -11.12
C ILE A 291 -3.16 -5.36 -11.82
N ALA A 292 -4.07 -4.91 -12.69
CA ALA A 292 -4.96 -5.84 -13.37
C ALA A 292 -4.24 -6.67 -14.45
N GLY A 293 -4.61 -7.95 -14.57
CA GLY A 293 -4.10 -8.86 -15.58
C GLY A 293 -4.27 -8.33 -17.01
N ARG A 294 -5.33 -7.55 -17.27
CA ARG A 294 -5.56 -6.89 -18.57
C ARG A 294 -4.48 -5.88 -18.95
N MET A 295 -3.72 -5.33 -17.99
CA MET A 295 -2.58 -4.44 -18.26
C MET A 295 -1.54 -5.09 -19.17
N PHE A 296 -1.29 -6.40 -19.01
CA PHE A 296 -0.29 -7.12 -19.81
C PHE A 296 -0.69 -7.31 -21.29
N LYS A 297 -1.97 -7.10 -21.64
CA LYS A 297 -2.45 -7.04 -23.04
C LYS A 297 -2.35 -5.63 -23.65
N ASN A 298 -2.42 -4.58 -22.84
CA ASN A 298 -2.46 -3.17 -23.27
C ASN A 298 -1.32 -2.34 -22.67
N LEU A 299 -0.07 -2.82 -22.81
CA LEU A 299 1.13 -2.21 -22.22
C LEU A 299 1.43 -0.78 -22.70
N ASP A 300 0.87 -0.36 -23.84
CA ASP A 300 0.98 1.00 -24.36
C ASP A 300 -0.21 1.90 -24.00
N PHE A 301 -1.12 1.42 -23.15
CA PHE A 301 -2.24 2.18 -22.58
C PHE A 301 -2.98 3.00 -23.64
N THR A 302 -3.62 2.32 -24.60
CA THR A 302 -4.48 3.00 -25.58
C THR A 302 -5.92 2.51 -25.45
N ALA A 303 -6.89 3.44 -25.36
CA ALA A 303 -8.32 3.13 -25.41
C ALA A 303 -8.65 2.29 -26.65
N ASP A 304 -8.01 2.65 -27.76
CA ASP A 304 -8.10 1.93 -29.03
C ASP A 304 -7.73 0.44 -28.90
N LYS A 305 -6.79 0.03 -28.02
CA LYS A 305 -6.48 -1.39 -27.78
C LYS A 305 -7.34 -2.02 -26.68
N ASP A 306 -7.72 -1.24 -25.67
CA ASP A 306 -8.71 -1.64 -24.65
C ASP A 306 -10.05 -2.01 -25.32
N LEU A 307 -10.39 -1.34 -26.43
CA LEU A 307 -11.61 -1.52 -27.23
C LEU A 307 -11.44 -2.40 -28.49
N LYS A 308 -10.23 -2.58 -29.05
CA LYS A 308 -10.01 -3.42 -30.26
C LYS A 308 -9.97 -4.91 -29.98
N GLY A 309 -9.72 -5.31 -28.74
CA GLY A 309 -10.18 -6.61 -28.28
C GLY A 309 -11.71 -6.60 -28.33
N LYS A 310 -12.34 -7.52 -29.08
CA LYS A 310 -13.80 -7.75 -29.01
C LYS A 310 -14.20 -8.45 -27.70
N GLU A 311 -13.49 -8.14 -26.62
CA GLU A 311 -13.36 -8.97 -25.43
C GLU A 311 -14.32 -8.47 -24.33
N GLY A 312 -14.58 -7.16 -24.25
CA GLY A 312 -15.65 -6.64 -23.39
C GLY A 312 -17.07 -6.90 -23.95
N PHE A 313 -17.94 -7.49 -23.14
CA PHE A 313 -19.39 -7.51 -23.38
C PHE A 313 -20.05 -6.20 -22.92
N ASP A 314 -21.28 -5.96 -23.39
CA ASP A 314 -22.03 -4.73 -23.09
C ASP A 314 -22.82 -4.91 -21.78
N VAL A 315 -22.55 -4.05 -20.81
CA VAL A 315 -23.29 -3.93 -19.56
C VAL A 315 -24.35 -2.86 -19.73
N ARG A 316 -25.56 -3.16 -19.26
CA ARG A 316 -26.70 -2.23 -19.18
C ARG A 316 -26.97 -1.91 -17.71
N ASN A 317 -27.14 -0.63 -17.40
CA ASN A 317 -27.47 -0.13 -16.06
C ASN A 317 -28.61 0.91 -16.17
N ASP A 318 -29.78 0.58 -15.61
CA ASP A 318 -30.94 1.46 -15.40
C ASP A 318 -30.77 2.14 -14.03
N VAL A 319 -30.60 3.46 -14.02
CA VAL A 319 -30.23 4.23 -12.80
C VAL A 319 -31.42 4.95 -12.18
N GLY A 320 -32.64 4.47 -12.46
CA GLY A 320 -33.88 5.13 -12.06
C GLY A 320 -34.32 6.23 -13.03
N ASP A 321 -35.53 6.75 -12.78
CA ASP A 321 -36.21 7.81 -13.54
C ASP A 321 -36.30 7.64 -15.08
N GLY A 322 -35.96 6.45 -15.59
CA GLY A 322 -35.94 6.14 -17.02
C GLY A 322 -34.67 6.61 -17.73
N GLU A 323 -33.57 6.81 -16.99
CA GLU A 323 -32.23 6.90 -17.56
C GLU A 323 -31.54 5.53 -17.56
N VAL A 324 -31.01 5.17 -18.73
CA VAL A 324 -30.39 3.87 -18.98
C VAL A 324 -29.08 4.12 -19.70
N TYR A 325 -28.01 3.51 -19.21
CA TYR A 325 -26.70 3.59 -19.81
C TYR A 325 -26.21 2.20 -20.24
N THR A 326 -25.48 2.15 -21.36
CA THR A 326 -24.84 0.94 -21.87
C THR A 326 -23.35 1.20 -22.10
N TYR A 327 -22.48 0.33 -21.64
CA TYR A 327 -21.02 0.53 -21.65
C TYR A 327 -20.29 -0.81 -21.61
N LYS A 328 -19.01 -0.81 -21.98
CA LYS A 328 -18.18 -2.02 -21.95
C LYS A 328 -17.75 -2.33 -20.52
N TYR A 329 -17.94 -3.59 -20.10
CA TYR A 329 -17.54 -4.06 -18.79
C TYR A 329 -16.06 -3.78 -18.51
N SER A 330 -15.78 -3.19 -17.36
CA SER A 330 -14.44 -3.04 -16.79
C SER A 330 -14.44 -3.73 -15.43
N SER A 331 -13.91 -4.95 -15.38
CA SER A 331 -13.83 -5.76 -14.16
C SER A 331 -13.02 -5.08 -13.07
N THR A 332 -11.85 -4.60 -13.44
CA THR A 332 -10.87 -4.02 -12.52
C THR A 332 -10.20 -2.78 -13.12
N PRO A 333 -9.87 -1.77 -12.29
CA PRO A 333 -8.94 -0.73 -12.66
C PRO A 333 -7.62 -1.31 -13.18
N ILE A 334 -7.02 -0.68 -14.21
CA ILE A 334 -5.71 -1.12 -14.72
C ILE A 334 -4.66 -1.05 -13.61
N VAL A 335 -4.70 0.03 -12.82
CA VAL A 335 -3.96 0.22 -11.57
C VAL A 335 -4.86 0.85 -10.51
N SER A 336 -4.79 0.36 -9.28
CA SER A 336 -5.39 0.98 -8.08
C SER A 336 -4.44 0.93 -6.87
N GLY A 337 -4.51 1.93 -5.99
CA GLY A 337 -3.70 1.98 -4.76
C GLY A 337 -4.49 1.53 -3.55
N SER A 338 -4.06 0.44 -2.91
CA SER A 338 -4.74 -0.26 -1.81
C SER A 338 -4.16 0.06 -0.42
N LEU A 339 -5.03 0.10 0.59
CA LEU A 339 -4.75 0.35 2.01
C LEU A 339 -5.74 -0.43 2.87
N SER A 340 -5.30 -1.19 3.88
CA SER A 340 -6.18 -1.72 4.92
C SER A 340 -5.68 -1.42 6.32
N PHE A 341 -6.61 -1.39 7.28
CA PHE A 341 -6.38 -1.26 8.70
C PHE A 341 -7.16 -2.37 9.43
N VAL A 342 -6.49 -3.09 10.33
CA VAL A 342 -7.11 -4.14 11.14
C VAL A 342 -6.68 -3.98 12.60
N TRP A 343 -7.63 -3.99 13.53
CA TRP A 343 -7.37 -3.90 14.96
C TRP A 343 -8.02 -5.08 15.70
N ARG A 344 -7.22 -5.82 16.47
CA ARG A 344 -7.68 -7.03 17.18
C ARG A 344 -7.69 -6.87 18.68
N PHE A 345 -8.81 -7.25 19.29
CA PHE A 345 -9.09 -7.20 20.72
C PHE A 345 -9.26 -8.62 21.27
N GLY A 346 -8.90 -8.84 22.54
CA GLY A 346 -9.15 -10.11 23.22
C GLY A 346 -7.99 -10.55 24.11
N SER A 347 -8.01 -11.82 24.52
CA SER A 347 -6.90 -12.42 25.25
C SER A 347 -5.64 -12.41 24.38
N LYS A 348 -4.49 -12.09 24.98
CA LYS A 348 -3.24 -11.80 24.26
C LYS A 348 -3.03 -12.70 23.05
N VAL A 349 -3.09 -12.10 21.87
CA VAL A 349 -2.35 -12.62 20.71
C VAL A 349 -0.90 -12.32 21.03
N ASP A 350 -0.26 -13.22 21.78
CA ASP A 350 1.18 -13.24 21.95
C ASP A 350 1.78 -13.57 20.57
N LYS A 351 1.92 -12.56 19.71
CA LYS A 351 2.89 -12.64 18.60
C LYS A 351 4.23 -12.94 19.26
N PRO A 352 5.00 -13.95 18.81
CA PRO A 352 6.33 -14.17 19.34
C PRO A 352 7.12 -12.87 19.13
N GLU A 353 7.63 -12.29 20.22
CA GLU A 353 8.68 -11.28 20.11
C GLU A 353 9.83 -11.95 19.38
N VAL A 354 10.10 -11.52 18.15
CA VAL A 354 11.26 -11.94 17.39
C VAL A 354 12.49 -11.28 18.02
N ASN A 355 12.92 -11.84 19.15
CA ASN A 355 14.33 -11.78 19.52
C ASN A 355 15.07 -12.63 18.49
N VAL A 356 16.15 -12.12 17.90
CA VAL A 356 17.01 -12.86 16.97
C VAL A 356 17.54 -14.14 17.63
N ASP A 357 17.83 -14.10 18.94
CA ASP A 357 18.18 -15.29 19.73
C ASP A 357 17.06 -16.33 19.73
N SER A 358 15.78 -15.90 19.76
CA SER A 358 14.64 -16.81 19.78
C SER A 358 14.38 -17.47 18.43
N LEU A 359 14.76 -16.84 17.30
CA LEU A 359 14.77 -17.50 15.99
C LEU A 359 15.85 -18.57 15.93
N ILE A 360 17.05 -18.28 16.43
CA ILE A 360 18.15 -19.26 16.51
C ILE A 360 17.75 -20.42 17.42
N GLN A 361 17.18 -20.13 18.60
CA GLN A 361 16.74 -21.11 19.58
C GLN A 361 15.55 -21.94 19.07
N ALA A 362 14.52 -21.34 18.46
CA ALA A 362 13.39 -22.06 17.89
C ALA A 362 13.78 -22.93 16.69
N ARG A 363 14.81 -22.53 15.92
CA ARG A 363 15.38 -23.35 14.84
C ARG A 363 16.19 -24.53 15.41
N ALA A 364 16.91 -24.34 16.51
CA ALA A 364 17.57 -25.42 17.24
C ALA A 364 16.55 -26.39 17.87
N ASP A 365 15.49 -25.87 18.48
CA ASP A 365 14.44 -26.66 19.14
C ASP A 365 13.55 -27.41 18.13
N SER A 366 13.25 -26.83 16.95
CA SER A 366 12.51 -27.54 15.90
C SER A 366 13.36 -28.65 15.26
N LEU A 367 14.66 -28.41 15.03
CA LEU A 367 15.61 -29.44 14.60
C LEU A 367 15.76 -30.56 15.64
N ALA A 368 15.71 -30.23 16.93
CA ALA A 368 15.70 -31.22 18.00
C ALA A 368 14.39 -32.03 18.02
N LYS A 369 13.23 -31.37 17.93
CA LYS A 369 11.89 -32.00 17.95
C LYS A 369 11.70 -32.95 16.76
N VAL A 370 12.06 -32.52 15.54
CA VAL A 370 12.05 -33.36 14.32
C VAL A 370 12.98 -34.57 14.44
N LYS A 371 14.15 -34.43 15.07
CA LYS A 371 15.04 -35.57 15.37
C LYS A 371 14.42 -36.53 16.38
N VAL A 372 13.83 -36.04 17.47
CA VAL A 372 13.20 -36.87 18.50
C VAL A 372 12.01 -37.64 17.92
N ASP A 373 11.11 -36.98 17.19
CA ASP A 373 9.93 -37.66 16.62
C ASP A 373 10.31 -38.71 15.56
N SER A 374 11.34 -38.45 14.75
CA SER A 374 11.91 -39.42 13.80
C SER A 374 12.54 -40.64 14.51
N ILE A 375 13.27 -40.41 15.60
CA ILE A 375 13.82 -41.47 16.45
C ILE A 375 12.70 -42.29 17.10
N MET A 376 11.67 -41.64 17.65
CA MET A 376 10.54 -42.31 18.31
C MET A 376 9.68 -43.12 17.34
N ALA A 377 9.44 -42.63 16.11
CA ALA A 377 8.78 -43.39 15.05
C ALA A 377 9.59 -44.64 14.63
N THR A 378 10.92 -44.55 14.63
CA THR A 378 11.83 -45.67 14.35
C THR A 378 11.81 -46.70 15.50
N ILE A 379 11.70 -46.25 16.74
CA ILE A 379 11.54 -47.13 17.92
C ILE A 379 10.17 -47.84 17.91
N ASP A 380 9.08 -47.14 17.58
CA ASP A 380 7.72 -47.70 17.56
C ASP A 380 7.50 -48.73 16.42
N THR A 381 8.26 -48.64 15.33
CA THR A 381 8.32 -49.71 14.31
C THR A 381 9.16 -50.91 14.76
N THR A 382 10.15 -50.71 15.63
CA THR A 382 10.98 -51.80 16.19
C THR A 382 10.22 -52.60 17.25
N THR A 383 9.42 -51.96 18.11
CA THR A 383 8.60 -52.67 19.12
C THR A 383 7.43 -53.47 18.53
N LYS A 384 6.93 -53.12 17.35
CA LYS A 384 5.90 -53.90 16.62
C LYS A 384 6.42 -55.22 16.04
N ILE A 385 7.74 -55.40 15.92
CA ILE A 385 8.35 -56.66 15.46
C ILE A 385 8.40 -57.70 16.60
N ASP A 386 8.54 -57.27 17.86
CA ASP A 386 8.63 -58.16 19.03
C ASP A 386 7.31 -58.88 19.39
N THR A 387 6.18 -58.46 18.82
CA THR A 387 4.87 -59.13 19.04
C THR A 387 4.74 -60.50 18.36
N VAL A 388 5.67 -60.91 17.50
CA VAL A 388 5.68 -62.26 16.89
C VAL A 388 6.38 -63.31 17.78
N ALA A 389 7.16 -62.89 18.77
CA ALA A 389 7.98 -63.78 19.62
C ALA A 389 7.27 -64.30 20.90
N LYS A 390 5.92 -64.32 20.93
CA LYS A 390 5.13 -64.79 22.09
C LYS A 390 4.20 -65.97 21.79
N VAL A 391 4.70 -66.95 21.04
CA VAL A 391 4.06 -68.27 20.89
C VAL A 391 5.03 -69.36 21.37
N ASP A 392 5.21 -69.45 22.68
CA ASP A 392 5.88 -70.61 23.28
C ASP A 392 5.37 -70.90 24.70
N THR A 393 4.17 -71.49 24.79
CA THR A 393 3.66 -72.17 25.99
C THR A 393 2.49 -73.10 25.62
N ILE A 394 2.80 -74.30 25.14
CA ILE A 394 1.90 -75.46 25.31
C ILE A 394 2.70 -76.54 26.04
N ALA A 395 2.22 -76.92 27.22
CA ALA A 395 2.96 -77.76 28.15
C ALA A 395 2.79 -79.26 27.88
N LYS A 396 3.88 -79.99 28.14
CA LYS A 396 3.94 -81.35 28.72
C LYS A 396 2.74 -82.29 28.48
N VAL A 397 2.96 -83.31 27.66
CA VAL A 397 2.32 -84.62 27.84
C VAL A 397 3.41 -85.70 27.83
N ASP A 398 3.82 -86.14 29.03
CA ASP A 398 4.46 -87.45 29.19
C ASP A 398 3.41 -88.54 28.96
N THR A 399 3.71 -89.56 28.15
CA THR A 399 3.72 -90.99 28.56
C THR A 399 3.78 -91.97 27.38
N ILE A 400 4.26 -93.18 27.71
CA ILE A 400 4.12 -94.47 27.00
C ILE A 400 5.05 -94.71 25.80
N ALA A 401 5.97 -95.65 26.01
CA ALA A 401 6.79 -96.28 25.00
C ALA A 401 6.00 -97.30 24.15
N LYS A 402 6.36 -97.42 22.87
CA LYS A 402 6.83 -98.69 22.26
C LYS A 402 7.45 -98.49 20.89
N VAL A 403 8.25 -99.48 20.50
CA VAL A 403 9.16 -99.54 19.35
C VAL A 403 8.49 -100.22 18.14
N ASP A 404 9.02 -99.94 16.93
CA ASP A 404 8.77 -100.55 15.61
C ASP A 404 7.38 -100.33 14.97
N THR A 405 7.23 -99.94 13.69
CA THR A 405 7.91 -100.50 12.50
C THR A 405 8.03 -99.55 11.30
N VAL A 406 9.23 -99.53 10.69
CA VAL A 406 9.54 -99.62 9.23
C VAL A 406 8.63 -98.92 8.18
N ALA A 407 9.22 -97.89 7.57
CA ALA A 407 9.17 -97.48 6.16
C ALA A 407 7.82 -97.19 5.44
N LYS A 408 7.69 -95.93 5.00
CA LYS A 408 7.74 -95.54 3.56
C LYS A 408 7.92 -94.03 3.41
N ILE A 409 8.28 -93.61 2.18
CA ILE A 409 8.51 -92.23 1.73
C ILE A 409 9.89 -91.68 2.10
N ASP A 410 10.87 -92.12 1.32
CA ASP A 410 12.01 -91.29 0.94
C ASP A 410 11.57 -90.27 -0.14
N THR A 411 12.36 -89.21 -0.36
CA THR A 411 12.10 -87.98 -1.14
C THR A 411 11.33 -86.87 -0.42
N ILE A 412 12.07 -86.00 0.29
CA ILE A 412 12.17 -84.56 -0.04
C ILE A 412 13.32 -83.93 0.78
N THR A 413 14.43 -83.63 0.12
CA THR A 413 15.47 -82.73 0.64
C THR A 413 15.09 -81.28 0.31
N THR A 414 14.15 -80.70 1.06
CA THR A 414 13.85 -79.26 0.94
C THR A 414 14.62 -78.45 1.96
N VAL A 415 15.61 -77.73 1.42
CA VAL A 415 15.97 -76.37 1.80
C VAL A 415 16.15 -76.11 3.29
N ASP A 416 17.41 -76.20 3.70
CA ASP A 416 18.01 -75.63 4.90
C ASP A 416 17.68 -74.12 5.01
N THR A 417 16.52 -73.81 5.61
CA THR A 417 15.96 -72.45 5.75
C THR A 417 16.81 -71.51 6.60
N ILE A 418 17.81 -72.05 7.30
CA ILE A 418 18.77 -71.28 8.12
C ILE A 418 19.71 -70.46 7.22
N LYS A 419 20.16 -71.00 6.08
CA LYS A 419 21.11 -70.31 5.19
C LYS A 419 20.59 -69.02 4.57
N VAL A 420 19.28 -68.94 4.32
CA VAL A 420 18.66 -67.72 3.78
C VAL A 420 18.62 -66.62 4.84
N ILE A 421 18.37 -66.98 6.10
CA ILE A 421 18.34 -66.04 7.23
C ILE A 421 19.74 -65.45 7.47
N ASP A 422 20.78 -66.29 7.48
CA ASP A 422 22.16 -65.83 7.63
C ASP A 422 22.58 -64.89 6.48
N MET A 423 22.27 -65.23 5.22
CA MET A 423 22.57 -64.35 4.07
C MET A 423 21.82 -63.00 4.11
N VAL A 424 20.60 -62.98 4.64
CA VAL A 424 19.83 -61.74 4.83
C VAL A 424 20.40 -60.92 6.00
N ALA A 425 20.76 -61.55 7.12
CA ALA A 425 21.42 -60.87 8.24
C ALA A 425 22.74 -60.21 7.81
N ASP A 426 23.55 -60.92 7.02
CA ASP A 426 24.83 -60.43 6.51
C ASP A 426 24.71 -59.26 5.52
N SER A 427 23.67 -59.27 4.68
CA SER A 427 23.40 -58.17 3.73
C SER A 427 22.79 -56.95 4.42
N VAL A 428 21.92 -57.15 5.42
CA VAL A 428 21.42 -56.06 6.28
C VAL A 428 22.55 -55.43 7.09
N ASN A 429 23.47 -56.23 7.66
CA ASN A 429 24.62 -55.71 8.40
C ASN A 429 25.59 -54.93 7.52
N ARG A 430 25.82 -55.34 6.26
CA ARG A 430 26.63 -54.56 5.30
C ARG A 430 25.95 -53.23 4.93
N ALA A 431 24.66 -53.25 4.56
CA ALA A 431 23.91 -52.02 4.27
C ALA A 431 23.87 -51.05 5.47
N ARG A 432 23.88 -51.58 6.70
CA ARG A 432 23.98 -50.80 7.94
C ARG A 432 25.36 -50.18 8.13
N LEU A 433 26.46 -50.87 7.78
CA LEU A 433 27.81 -50.30 7.76
C LEU A 433 27.95 -49.18 6.72
N ASP A 434 27.48 -49.40 5.50
CA ASP A 434 27.57 -48.41 4.42
C ASP A 434 26.79 -47.13 4.77
N SER A 435 25.62 -47.28 5.42
CA SER A 435 24.83 -46.17 5.95
C SER A 435 25.55 -45.41 7.06
N VAL A 436 26.22 -46.11 8.00
CA VAL A 436 27.03 -45.47 9.05
C VAL A 436 28.24 -44.74 8.48
N ALA A 437 28.91 -45.29 7.45
CA ALA A 437 30.01 -44.62 6.77
C ALA A 437 29.54 -43.32 6.06
N ALA A 438 28.40 -43.36 5.37
CA ALA A 438 27.80 -42.18 4.73
C ALA A 438 27.40 -41.10 5.74
N VAL A 439 26.86 -41.48 6.90
CA VAL A 439 26.57 -40.56 8.01
C VAL A 439 27.84 -39.95 8.59
N ASN A 440 28.91 -40.74 8.74
CA ASN A 440 30.18 -40.26 9.29
C ASN A 440 30.93 -39.31 8.33
N ASP A 441 30.87 -39.56 7.02
CA ASP A 441 31.40 -38.65 5.98
C ASP A 441 30.58 -37.35 5.88
N SER A 442 29.26 -37.44 6.06
CA SER A 442 28.38 -36.27 6.15
C SER A 442 28.63 -35.46 7.43
N LEU A 443 28.91 -36.13 8.55
CA LEU A 443 29.27 -35.48 9.82
C LEU A 443 30.61 -34.76 9.72
N ALA A 444 31.61 -35.36 9.06
CA ALA A 444 32.91 -34.74 8.82
C ALA A 444 32.81 -33.44 7.98
N LYS A 445 31.91 -33.41 6.99
CA LYS A 445 31.62 -32.21 6.17
C LYS A 445 30.90 -31.12 6.97
N LEU A 446 30.02 -31.50 7.89
CA LEU A 446 29.32 -30.57 8.80
C LEU A 446 30.25 -30.00 9.88
N SER A 447 31.27 -30.74 10.32
CA SER A 447 32.30 -30.27 11.25
C SER A 447 33.55 -29.67 10.56
N GLY A 448 33.48 -29.44 9.26
CA GLY A 448 34.56 -28.82 8.48
C GLY A 448 34.63 -27.32 8.69
N ASP A 449 35.76 -26.76 8.31
CA ASP A 449 36.07 -25.33 8.22
C ASP A 449 36.92 -25.20 6.94
N ASP A 450 36.23 -24.90 5.83
CA ASP A 450 36.77 -25.03 4.47
C ASP A 450 37.67 -23.85 4.08
N ASP A 451 37.34 -22.64 4.54
CA ASP A 451 38.12 -21.43 4.28
C ASP A 451 39.17 -21.13 5.37
N LYS A 452 38.96 -21.60 6.61
CA LYS A 452 39.85 -21.50 7.79
C LYS A 452 39.87 -20.12 8.42
N ASP A 453 38.73 -19.45 8.40
CA ASP A 453 38.52 -18.22 9.17
C ASP A 453 38.36 -18.48 10.68
N GLY A 454 38.03 -19.71 11.07
CA GLY A 454 37.81 -20.17 12.45
C GLY A 454 36.35 -20.52 12.79
N VAL A 455 35.43 -20.39 11.85
CA VAL A 455 33.99 -20.65 11.98
C VAL A 455 33.62 -21.90 11.14
N PRO A 456 33.08 -22.97 11.74
CA PRO A 456 32.74 -24.18 10.98
C PRO A 456 31.67 -23.94 9.90
N ASN A 457 31.79 -24.63 8.76
CA ASN A 457 30.91 -24.60 7.57
C ASN A 457 29.39 -24.67 7.87
N MET A 458 29.01 -25.22 9.03
CA MET A 458 27.60 -25.37 9.45
C MET A 458 26.99 -24.12 10.11
N VAL A 459 27.83 -23.15 10.48
CA VAL A 459 27.46 -21.86 11.10
C VAL A 459 28.05 -20.65 10.37
N ASP A 460 29.10 -20.86 9.56
CA ASP A 460 29.60 -19.89 8.60
C ASP A 460 28.53 -19.55 7.53
N LYS A 461 28.31 -18.25 7.32
CA LYS A 461 27.44 -17.66 6.30
C LYS A 461 28.22 -17.02 5.15
N CYS A 462 29.54 -16.82 5.31
CA CYS A 462 30.43 -16.11 4.40
C CYS A 462 31.56 -17.02 3.87
N PRO A 463 31.23 -18.17 3.23
CA PRO A 463 32.23 -19.15 2.82
C PRO A 463 33.22 -18.58 1.80
N GLY A 464 34.47 -18.48 2.22
CA GLY A 464 35.57 -17.85 1.49
C GLY A 464 36.22 -16.67 2.21
N THR A 465 35.92 -16.43 3.50
CA THR A 465 36.60 -15.40 4.28
C THR A 465 38.08 -15.74 4.45
N LEU A 466 38.95 -14.73 4.38
CA LEU A 466 40.39 -14.98 4.41
C LEU A 466 40.87 -15.34 5.84
N PRO A 467 41.65 -16.43 6.01
CA PRO A 467 42.21 -16.81 7.31
C PRO A 467 42.92 -15.68 8.06
N GLY A 468 42.45 -15.40 9.27
CA GLY A 468 43.05 -14.41 10.16
C GLY A 468 42.49 -12.99 10.07
N LEU A 469 41.43 -12.76 9.27
CA LEU A 469 40.56 -11.59 9.44
C LEU A 469 39.78 -11.70 10.77
N LYS A 470 39.23 -10.58 11.24
CA LYS A 470 38.31 -10.60 12.39
C LYS A 470 36.92 -10.95 11.87
N VAL A 471 36.44 -12.12 12.22
CA VAL A 471 35.11 -12.62 11.85
C VAL A 471 34.15 -12.61 13.03
N GLY A 472 32.86 -12.44 12.73
CA GLY A 472 31.76 -12.65 13.64
C GLY A 472 31.55 -14.13 13.97
N ALA A 473 30.51 -14.42 14.77
CA ALA A 473 30.12 -15.80 15.11
C ALA A 473 29.54 -16.59 13.91
N ASP A 474 29.40 -15.94 12.76
CA ASP A 474 28.82 -16.42 11.51
C ASP A 474 29.78 -16.35 10.31
N GLY A 475 31.09 -16.23 10.56
CA GLY A 475 32.15 -16.30 9.54
C GLY A 475 32.30 -15.07 8.63
N CYS A 476 31.45 -14.06 8.84
CA CYS A 476 31.51 -12.81 8.10
C CYS A 476 32.49 -11.83 8.76
N GLU A 477 33.22 -11.06 7.97
CA GLU A 477 34.10 -9.99 8.48
C GLU A 477 33.28 -8.93 9.22
N VAL A 478 33.84 -8.39 10.30
CA VAL A 478 33.17 -7.39 11.15
C VAL A 478 33.04 -6.05 10.43
N ASP A 479 31.87 -5.44 10.60
CA ASP A 479 31.53 -4.04 10.31
C ASP A 479 31.23 -3.39 11.68
N THR A 480 32.01 -2.38 12.07
CA THR A 480 32.03 -1.83 13.44
C THR A 480 30.98 -0.73 13.67
N ASP A 481 30.70 0.11 12.67
CA ASP A 481 29.72 1.21 12.74
C ASP A 481 28.42 0.91 11.98
N GLY A 482 28.38 -0.16 11.19
CA GLY A 482 27.16 -0.77 10.64
C GLY A 482 26.69 -0.15 9.32
N ASP A 483 27.54 0.61 8.64
CA ASP A 483 27.18 1.34 7.42
C ASP A 483 27.05 0.44 6.17
N GLY A 484 27.45 -0.83 6.27
CA GLY A 484 27.45 -1.81 5.20
C GLY A 484 28.82 -2.04 4.55
N VAL A 485 29.89 -1.41 5.04
CA VAL A 485 31.27 -1.58 4.59
C VAL A 485 32.13 -2.18 5.72
N VAL A 486 32.65 -3.38 5.50
CA VAL A 486 33.46 -4.10 6.50
C VAL A 486 34.75 -3.36 6.90
N ASP A 487 35.21 -3.56 8.14
CA ASP A 487 36.38 -2.94 8.79
C ASP A 487 37.66 -2.90 7.91
N SER A 488 37.83 -3.84 6.98
CA SER A 488 39.01 -3.93 6.10
C SER A 488 38.95 -3.04 4.84
N GLN A 489 37.74 -2.60 4.47
CA GLN A 489 37.46 -1.80 3.27
C GLN A 489 37.00 -0.38 3.63
N ASP A 490 36.46 -0.20 4.83
CA ASP A 490 36.11 1.09 5.40
C ASP A 490 37.35 1.97 5.68
N LYS A 491 37.20 3.28 5.41
CA LYS A 491 38.16 4.35 5.67
C LYS A 491 37.63 5.41 6.63
N CYS A 492 36.37 5.30 7.02
CA CYS A 492 35.59 6.26 7.77
C CYS A 492 34.85 5.57 8.96
N PRO A 493 35.57 4.92 9.92
CA PRO A 493 35.04 4.01 10.96
C PRO A 493 34.34 4.73 12.13
N GLY A 494 33.37 5.55 11.76
CA GLY A 494 32.44 6.28 12.59
C GLY A 494 31.42 7.02 11.73
N SER A 495 31.11 6.47 10.55
CA SER A 495 30.01 6.91 9.71
C SER A 495 28.68 6.53 10.39
N ASN A 496 27.57 7.10 9.92
CA ASN A 496 26.28 6.80 10.51
C ASN A 496 25.65 5.58 9.83
N GLU A 497 25.37 4.50 10.60
CA GLU A 497 24.63 3.28 10.20
C GLU A 497 23.42 3.54 9.28
N ALA A 498 22.73 4.68 9.45
CA ALA A 498 21.54 5.04 8.68
C ALA A 498 21.80 5.98 7.47
N ALA A 499 23.04 6.41 7.24
CA ALA A 499 23.42 7.32 6.15
C ALA A 499 23.93 6.54 4.92
N PRO A 500 23.60 6.97 3.69
CA PRO A 500 24.21 6.40 2.49
C PRO A 500 25.70 6.74 2.44
N VAL A 501 26.55 5.71 2.41
CA VAL A 501 28.01 5.82 2.27
C VAL A 501 28.49 5.42 0.87
N ASP A 502 29.73 5.78 0.56
CA ASP A 502 30.42 5.33 -0.65
C ASP A 502 31.10 3.96 -0.46
N ALA A 503 31.81 3.46 -1.48
CA ALA A 503 32.49 2.16 -1.43
C ALA A 503 33.72 2.12 -0.49
N ASN A 504 33.91 3.14 0.35
CA ASN A 504 34.95 3.24 1.38
C ASN A 504 34.37 3.57 2.78
N GLY A 505 33.05 3.42 2.98
CA GLY A 505 32.35 3.74 4.24
C GLY A 505 32.19 5.24 4.52
N CYS A 506 32.50 6.12 3.54
CA CYS A 506 32.46 7.55 3.77
C CYS A 506 31.12 8.17 3.31
N GLU A 507 30.47 8.92 4.19
CA GLU A 507 29.27 9.71 3.86
C GLU A 507 29.55 10.73 2.74
N PHE A 508 28.54 11.02 1.91
CA PHE A 508 28.68 11.97 0.80
C PHE A 508 28.79 13.44 1.27
N ASP A 509 29.76 14.15 0.70
CA ASP A 509 29.91 15.62 0.72
C ASP A 509 29.87 16.10 -0.75
N ASP A 510 28.77 16.75 -1.15
CA ASP A 510 28.49 17.12 -2.56
C ASP A 510 29.28 18.34 -3.05
N ASP A 511 29.79 19.19 -2.17
CA ASP A 511 30.47 20.44 -2.54
C ASP A 511 31.93 20.57 -2.05
N GLY A 512 32.36 19.67 -1.18
CA GLY A 512 33.74 19.46 -0.77
C GLY A 512 34.23 20.47 0.26
N ASP A 513 33.34 21.03 1.08
CA ASP A 513 33.71 21.97 2.16
C ASP A 513 34.18 21.28 3.45
N GLY A 514 33.94 19.97 3.58
CA GLY A 514 34.32 19.16 4.73
C GLY A 514 33.19 18.86 5.71
N VAL A 515 31.96 19.29 5.43
CA VAL A 515 30.75 18.90 6.16
C VAL A 515 29.89 17.98 5.29
N VAL A 516 29.52 16.81 5.83
CA VAL A 516 28.73 15.81 5.11
C VAL A 516 27.32 16.32 4.81
N ASN A 517 26.74 15.89 3.68
CA ASN A 517 25.43 16.32 3.18
C ASN A 517 24.28 16.20 4.20
N ALA A 518 24.39 15.31 5.19
CA ALA A 518 23.40 15.11 6.24
C ALA A 518 23.47 16.18 7.36
N GLN A 519 24.62 16.86 7.51
CA GLN A 519 24.91 17.86 8.53
C GLN A 519 25.04 19.28 7.94
N ASP A 520 25.25 19.39 6.64
CA ASP A 520 25.41 20.65 5.92
C ASP A 520 24.08 21.39 5.66
N LEU A 521 23.99 22.63 6.17
CA LEU A 521 22.86 23.54 5.99
C LEU A 521 23.04 24.48 4.76
N CYS A 522 24.20 24.44 4.13
CA CYS A 522 24.66 25.30 3.06
C CYS A 522 25.16 24.53 1.79
N PRO A 523 24.38 23.57 1.22
CA PRO A 523 24.80 22.51 0.25
C PRO A 523 25.20 22.91 -1.16
N ARG A 524 25.88 24.06 -1.27
CA ARG A 524 26.63 24.60 -2.41
C ARG A 524 27.68 25.59 -1.93
N THR A 525 28.39 25.34 -0.85
CA THR A 525 29.58 26.12 -0.51
C THR A 525 30.61 26.06 -1.66
N ILE A 526 31.49 27.05 -1.71
CA ILE A 526 32.57 27.08 -2.69
C ILE A 526 33.74 26.32 -2.06
N SER A 527 34.19 25.25 -2.69
CA SER A 527 35.46 24.57 -2.33
C SER A 527 36.56 25.60 -1.99
N GLU A 528 37.23 25.43 -0.85
CA GLU A 528 38.21 26.35 -0.22
C GLU A 528 37.62 27.51 0.63
N ALA A 529 36.30 27.70 0.72
CA ALA A 529 35.72 28.66 1.67
C ALA A 529 35.87 28.15 3.11
N ALA A 530 36.16 29.05 4.05
CA ALA A 530 36.25 28.70 5.47
C ALA A 530 34.85 28.57 6.08
N VAL A 531 34.39 27.34 6.33
CA VAL A 531 33.06 27.05 6.88
C VAL A 531 33.04 26.89 8.39
N ASP A 532 31.85 27.01 8.98
CA ASP A 532 31.55 26.57 10.34
C ASP A 532 31.02 25.12 10.34
N GLY A 533 30.64 24.61 11.52
CA GLY A 533 30.18 23.22 11.67
C GLY A 533 28.85 22.90 11.01
N ASP A 534 28.18 23.89 10.41
CA ASP A 534 26.93 23.74 9.66
C ASP A 534 27.16 23.81 8.12
N GLY A 535 28.42 23.75 7.66
CA GLY A 535 28.81 23.91 6.24
C GLY A 535 28.73 25.36 5.72
N CYS A 536 28.50 26.34 6.60
CA CYS A 536 28.19 27.70 6.16
C CYS A 536 29.43 28.65 6.18
N PRO A 537 29.67 29.46 5.11
CA PRO A 537 30.86 30.32 5.02
C PRO A 537 30.96 31.37 6.15
N THR A 538 32.06 31.33 6.91
CA THR A 538 32.30 32.16 8.11
C THR A 538 32.67 33.61 7.79
N ASN A 539 33.28 33.87 6.63
CA ASN A 539 33.71 35.19 6.23
C ASN A 539 32.53 36.08 5.78
N LYS A 540 32.64 37.40 6.04
CA LYS A 540 31.50 38.33 5.90
C LYS A 540 31.60 39.26 4.69
N ASN A 541 32.79 39.44 4.13
CA ASN A 541 33.06 40.47 3.12
C ASN A 541 33.68 39.89 1.84
N GLU A 542 34.66 38.98 1.95
CA GLU A 542 35.39 38.43 0.80
C GLU A 542 34.46 37.57 -0.08
N ASP A 543 33.61 36.75 0.55
CA ASP A 543 32.62 35.92 -0.15
C ASP A 543 31.58 36.78 -0.89
N LEU A 544 31.13 37.90 -0.31
CA LEU A 544 30.16 38.79 -0.96
C LEU A 544 30.77 39.47 -2.20
N GLU A 545 32.03 39.91 -2.15
CA GLU A 545 32.70 40.52 -3.30
C GLU A 545 33.00 39.48 -4.41
N TYR A 546 33.36 38.25 -4.03
CA TYR A 546 33.52 37.14 -4.95
C TYR A 546 32.20 36.77 -5.64
N LEU A 547 31.13 36.50 -4.88
CA LEU A 547 29.79 36.17 -5.40
C LEU A 547 29.26 37.29 -6.31
N GLN A 548 29.43 38.55 -5.92
CA GLN A 548 29.08 39.72 -6.74
C GLN A 548 29.78 39.70 -8.10
N SER A 549 31.05 39.28 -8.17
CA SER A 549 31.81 39.23 -9.42
C SER A 549 31.25 38.21 -10.43
N LEU A 550 30.61 37.15 -9.94
CA LEU A 550 30.01 36.08 -10.76
C LEU A 550 28.62 36.46 -11.31
N VAL A 551 27.91 37.42 -10.69
CA VAL A 551 26.57 37.86 -11.12
C VAL A 551 26.63 38.77 -12.35
N THR A 552 26.76 38.12 -13.51
CA THR A 552 26.88 38.76 -14.82
C THR A 552 25.64 38.53 -15.69
N PHE A 553 25.37 39.48 -16.60
CA PHE A 553 24.17 39.51 -17.44
C PHE A 553 24.47 39.34 -18.93
N LYS A 554 23.52 38.79 -19.68
CA LYS A 554 23.56 38.74 -21.15
C LYS A 554 23.53 40.17 -21.70
N LYS A 555 24.44 40.46 -22.63
CA LYS A 555 24.71 41.81 -23.18
C LYS A 555 23.41 42.54 -23.55
N GLY A 556 23.23 43.74 -22.98
CA GLY A 556 22.06 44.60 -23.25
C GLY A 556 20.75 44.18 -22.58
N THR A 557 20.76 43.18 -21.69
CA THR A 557 19.57 42.68 -20.99
C THR A 557 19.78 42.63 -19.47
N ALA A 558 18.71 42.24 -18.76
CA ALA A 558 18.71 41.83 -17.35
C ALA A 558 18.62 40.30 -17.16
N LYS A 559 18.84 39.48 -18.20
CA LYS A 559 18.89 38.02 -18.08
C LYS A 559 20.28 37.56 -17.64
N PHE A 560 20.37 36.67 -16.66
CA PHE A 560 21.63 36.13 -16.14
C PHE A 560 22.42 35.29 -17.17
N ASN A 561 23.75 35.26 -16.99
CA ASN A 561 24.65 34.33 -17.67
C ASN A 561 24.76 32.98 -16.93
N LYS A 562 25.31 31.96 -17.60
CA LYS A 562 25.60 30.65 -16.98
C LYS A 562 26.63 30.85 -15.85
N GLY A 563 26.29 30.42 -14.64
CA GLY A 563 27.09 30.60 -13.42
C GLY A 563 26.51 31.60 -12.42
N ALA A 564 25.92 32.70 -12.88
CA ALA A 564 25.37 33.74 -12.01
C ALA A 564 24.25 33.23 -11.07
N THR A 565 23.48 32.24 -11.50
CA THR A 565 22.45 31.60 -10.66
C THR A 565 23.03 30.75 -9.52
N LYS A 566 24.24 30.18 -9.67
CA LYS A 566 24.91 29.48 -8.55
C LYS A 566 25.32 30.48 -7.47
N ALA A 567 25.94 31.58 -7.86
CA ALA A 567 26.34 32.65 -6.93
C ALA A 567 25.14 33.32 -6.23
N LEU A 568 24.00 33.43 -6.92
CA LEU A 568 22.76 33.92 -6.31
C LEU A 568 22.09 32.91 -5.38
N ASP A 569 22.22 31.61 -5.63
CA ASP A 569 21.76 30.55 -4.72
C ASP A 569 22.60 30.54 -3.44
N GLN A 570 23.92 30.64 -3.55
CA GLN A 570 24.85 30.81 -2.42
C GLN A 570 24.53 32.06 -1.59
N LEU A 571 24.31 33.20 -2.26
CA LEU A 571 23.90 34.43 -1.57
C LEU A 571 22.55 34.27 -0.85
N ALA A 572 21.59 33.54 -1.44
CA ALA A 572 20.31 33.28 -0.80
C ALA A 572 20.47 32.44 0.48
N GLY A 573 21.30 31.38 0.47
CA GLY A 573 21.62 30.58 1.66
C GLY A 573 22.20 31.44 2.79
N ILE A 574 23.25 32.21 2.49
CA ILE A 574 23.88 33.14 3.45
C ILE A 574 22.85 34.14 4.02
N MET A 575 21.92 34.65 3.20
CA MET A 575 20.87 35.58 3.63
C MET A 575 19.71 34.94 4.39
N LEU A 576 19.47 33.64 4.21
CA LEU A 576 18.46 32.86 4.95
C LEU A 576 18.95 32.48 6.34
N HIS A 577 20.22 32.05 6.46
CA HIS A 577 20.82 31.72 7.76
C HIS A 577 21.12 32.99 8.58
N ARG A 578 21.46 34.12 7.93
CA ARG A 578 21.82 35.38 8.63
C ARG A 578 20.65 36.36 8.70
N ASP A 579 19.75 36.12 9.65
CA ASP A 579 18.54 36.93 9.97
C ASP A 579 18.75 38.45 10.19
N ASN A 580 19.99 38.92 10.35
CA ASN A 580 20.33 40.35 10.47
C ASN A 580 21.00 40.95 9.23
N LEU A 581 21.35 40.14 8.23
CA LEU A 581 21.97 40.60 6.99
C LEU A 581 20.94 41.32 6.11
N ARG A 582 21.29 42.52 5.64
CA ARG A 582 20.47 43.30 4.70
C ARG A 582 21.37 43.84 3.60
N ILE A 583 20.98 43.65 2.35
CA ILE A 583 21.80 43.99 1.19
C ILE A 583 21.00 44.91 0.25
N GLU A 584 21.59 46.04 -0.08
CA GLU A 584 21.17 46.83 -1.22
C GLU A 584 21.90 46.35 -2.48
N ILE A 585 21.13 45.93 -3.48
CA ILE A 585 21.61 45.55 -4.80
C ILE A 585 21.69 46.81 -5.66
N GLN A 586 22.90 47.31 -5.88
CA GLN A 586 23.17 48.53 -6.64
C GLN A 586 23.44 48.18 -8.10
N GLY A 587 22.58 48.60 -9.01
CA GLY A 587 22.74 48.40 -10.44
C GLY A 587 23.58 49.49 -11.10
N HIS A 588 24.55 49.10 -11.93
CA HIS A 588 25.38 50.01 -12.73
C HIS A 588 25.36 49.67 -14.23
N ALA A 589 25.59 50.69 -15.07
CA ALA A 589 25.65 50.60 -16.52
C ALA A 589 26.88 51.32 -17.09
N ASP A 590 27.23 51.01 -18.34
CA ASP A 590 28.25 51.76 -19.09
C ASP A 590 27.70 53.05 -19.72
N ASP A 591 28.56 53.86 -20.33
CA ASP A 591 28.20 55.16 -20.90
C ASP A 591 27.67 55.10 -22.34
N GLN A 592 27.22 53.92 -22.82
CA GLN A 592 26.84 53.73 -24.22
C GLN A 592 25.47 54.33 -24.61
N LYS A 593 24.60 54.61 -23.65
CA LYS A 593 23.21 55.06 -23.88
C LYS A 593 22.98 56.40 -23.18
N THR A 594 21.77 56.94 -23.33
CA THR A 594 21.35 58.10 -22.53
C THR A 594 21.26 57.70 -21.05
N SER A 595 21.56 58.63 -20.13
CA SER A 595 21.58 58.34 -18.69
C SER A 595 20.25 57.77 -18.19
N GLU A 596 19.11 58.22 -18.74
CA GLU A 596 17.78 57.64 -18.48
C GLU A 596 17.70 56.14 -18.84
N LYS A 597 18.16 55.75 -20.04
CA LYS A 597 18.15 54.35 -20.50
C LYS A 597 19.17 53.49 -19.75
N ASN A 598 20.26 54.10 -19.29
CA ASN A 598 21.24 53.45 -18.42
C ASN A 598 20.66 53.23 -17.01
N LYS A 599 19.95 54.21 -16.45
CA LYS A 599 19.27 54.11 -15.17
C LYS A 599 18.19 53.03 -15.19
N ASP A 600 17.31 53.03 -16.19
CA ASP A 600 16.28 51.99 -16.42
C ASP A 600 16.89 50.58 -16.52
N MET A 601 17.92 50.39 -17.35
CA MET A 601 18.59 49.09 -17.50
C MET A 601 19.30 48.65 -16.22
N SER A 602 19.84 49.59 -15.44
CA SER A 602 20.48 49.29 -14.16
C SER A 602 19.46 48.91 -13.07
N GLN A 603 18.28 49.53 -13.06
CA GLN A 603 17.18 49.16 -12.16
C GLN A 603 16.73 47.73 -12.46
N LYS A 604 16.42 47.43 -13.73
CA LYS A 604 15.98 46.09 -14.17
C LYS A 604 16.95 44.96 -13.82
N ARG A 605 18.26 45.24 -13.74
CA ARG A 605 19.28 44.27 -13.30
C ARG A 605 19.28 44.07 -11.80
N ALA A 606 19.14 45.14 -11.03
CA ALA A 606 19.03 45.07 -9.58
C ALA A 606 17.72 44.38 -9.16
N ASP A 607 16.59 44.72 -9.79
CA ASP A 607 15.29 44.09 -9.60
C ASP A 607 15.37 42.59 -9.91
N ALA A 608 15.94 42.18 -11.05
CA ALA A 608 16.08 40.77 -11.40
C ALA A 608 16.87 39.94 -10.37
N VAL A 609 17.82 40.55 -9.66
CA VAL A 609 18.55 39.92 -8.55
C VAL A 609 17.68 39.84 -7.30
N VAL A 610 16.98 40.92 -6.94
CA VAL A 610 16.05 40.94 -5.81
C VAL A 610 14.93 39.91 -6.00
N ASP A 611 14.29 39.87 -7.18
CA ASP A 611 13.25 38.90 -7.53
C ASP A 611 13.76 37.46 -7.43
N TYR A 612 15.00 37.21 -7.84
CA TYR A 612 15.62 35.88 -7.74
C TYR A 612 15.86 35.46 -6.28
N LEU A 613 16.42 36.35 -5.46
CA LEU A 613 16.64 36.10 -4.03
C LEU A 613 15.33 35.90 -3.26
N VAL A 614 14.31 36.72 -3.54
CA VAL A 614 12.97 36.57 -2.95
C VAL A 614 12.31 35.26 -3.39
N LYS A 615 12.45 34.87 -4.67
CA LYS A 615 12.00 33.57 -5.16
C LYS A 615 12.71 32.39 -4.48
N LYS A 616 13.95 32.59 -4.02
CA LYS A 616 14.73 31.62 -3.23
C LYS A 616 14.42 31.64 -1.73
N GLY A 617 13.45 32.45 -1.30
CA GLY A 617 12.96 32.49 0.09
C GLY A 617 13.46 33.67 0.92
N VAL A 618 14.46 34.43 0.43
CA VAL A 618 15.01 35.58 1.17
C VAL A 618 13.88 36.61 1.42
N PRO A 619 13.55 36.95 2.68
CA PRO A 619 12.39 37.80 2.92
C PRO A 619 12.64 39.20 2.36
N SER A 620 11.66 39.78 1.66
CA SER A 620 11.82 41.04 0.91
C SER A 620 12.26 42.26 1.75
N LYS A 621 12.16 42.19 3.08
CA LYS A 621 12.70 43.19 4.03
C LYS A 621 14.24 43.20 4.13
N HIS A 622 14.93 42.18 3.59
CA HIS A 622 16.39 42.04 3.62
C HIS A 622 17.09 42.49 2.33
N VAL A 623 16.35 42.64 1.24
CA VAL A 623 16.88 42.96 -0.08
C VAL A 623 16.20 44.20 -0.64
N ARG A 624 16.95 45.11 -1.27
CA ARG A 624 16.38 46.24 -2.01
C ARG A 624 17.21 46.58 -3.25
N ALA A 625 16.56 46.98 -4.33
CA ALA A 625 17.21 47.36 -5.58
C ALA A 625 17.43 48.89 -5.65
N ALA A 626 18.58 49.33 -6.16
CA ALA A 626 18.90 50.74 -6.37
C ALA A 626 19.64 50.97 -7.70
N ALA A 627 19.11 51.86 -8.55
CA ALA A 627 19.70 52.18 -9.86
C ALA A 627 20.62 53.39 -9.85
N PHE A 628 21.90 53.16 -10.18
CA PHE A 628 22.91 54.22 -10.33
C PHE A 628 23.23 54.54 -11.80
N GLY A 629 22.80 53.70 -12.76
CA GLY A 629 23.06 53.91 -14.18
C GLY A 629 24.55 54.13 -14.46
N ASP A 630 24.87 55.20 -15.18
CA ASP A 630 26.23 55.64 -15.54
C ASP A 630 26.86 56.63 -14.55
N THR A 631 26.27 56.86 -13.37
CA THR A 631 26.78 57.85 -12.40
C THR A 631 28.02 57.37 -11.61
N GLN A 632 28.34 56.08 -11.66
CA GLN A 632 29.47 55.46 -10.92
C GLN A 632 30.27 54.49 -11.80
N LEU A 633 30.89 55.02 -12.85
CA LEU A 633 31.79 54.29 -13.76
C LEU A 633 33.12 53.98 -13.05
N LEU A 634 33.52 52.71 -13.03
CA LEU A 634 34.86 52.28 -12.58
C LEU A 634 35.92 52.49 -13.65
N VAL A 635 35.52 52.50 -14.92
CA VAL A 635 36.40 52.79 -16.06
C VAL A 635 35.80 53.92 -16.89
N LEU A 636 36.47 55.07 -16.90
CA LEU A 636 36.06 56.25 -17.66
C LEU A 636 36.26 56.05 -19.17
N PRO A 637 35.43 56.67 -20.03
CA PRO A 637 35.62 56.63 -21.48
C PRO A 637 36.90 57.32 -21.90
N LYS A 638 37.55 56.78 -22.95
CA LYS A 638 38.75 57.38 -23.53
C LYS A 638 38.36 58.59 -24.38
N THR A 639 38.98 59.73 -24.10
CA THR A 639 38.90 60.93 -24.95
C THR A 639 39.84 60.78 -26.14
N ASP A 640 39.38 61.13 -27.35
CA ASP A 640 40.24 61.14 -28.53
C ASP A 640 41.12 62.40 -28.62
N LYS A 641 42.05 62.43 -29.58
CA LYS A 641 42.95 63.57 -29.82
C LYS A 641 42.23 64.88 -30.20
N LYS A 642 40.91 64.88 -30.36
CA LYS A 642 40.06 66.05 -30.65
C LYS A 642 39.13 66.42 -29.49
N GLY A 643 39.36 65.86 -28.30
CA GLY A 643 38.57 66.17 -27.09
C GLY A 643 37.21 65.47 -27.02
N LYS A 644 36.86 64.58 -27.97
CA LYS A 644 35.58 63.87 -27.93
C LYS A 644 35.70 62.58 -27.12
N LYS A 645 34.82 62.41 -26.13
CA LYS A 645 34.68 61.15 -25.39
C LYS A 645 34.18 60.05 -26.35
N LYS A 646 34.95 58.98 -26.50
CA LYS A 646 34.47 57.75 -27.15
C LYS A 646 33.91 56.84 -26.08
N ALA A 647 32.60 56.88 -25.91
CA ALA A 647 31.87 55.92 -25.10
C ALA A 647 32.23 54.50 -25.58
N LYS A 648 32.59 53.60 -24.66
CA LYS A 648 32.89 52.20 -25.00
C LYS A 648 32.30 51.28 -23.95
N SER A 649 31.51 50.31 -24.40
CA SER A 649 30.94 49.30 -23.51
C SER A 649 32.03 48.57 -22.73
N ASN A 650 31.87 48.51 -21.40
CA ASN A 650 32.83 47.92 -20.50
C ASN A 650 32.10 47.00 -19.50
N PRO A 651 32.47 45.71 -19.41
CA PRO A 651 31.85 44.79 -18.44
C PRO A 651 32.04 45.23 -16.99
N LYS A 652 33.16 45.89 -16.63
CA LYS A 652 33.38 46.40 -15.26
C LYS A 652 32.43 47.53 -14.85
N ASN A 653 31.84 48.24 -15.83
CA ASN A 653 30.80 49.24 -15.57
C ASN A 653 29.39 48.61 -15.56
N ASN A 654 29.17 47.51 -16.29
CA ASN A 654 27.91 46.76 -16.33
C ASN A 654 27.85 45.68 -15.23
N ARG A 655 27.78 46.11 -13.97
CA ARG A 655 27.79 45.22 -12.80
C ARG A 655 26.58 45.46 -11.88
N VAL A 656 26.38 44.53 -10.95
CA VAL A 656 25.68 44.82 -9.68
C VAL A 656 26.71 44.95 -8.56
N VAL A 657 26.37 45.65 -7.48
CA VAL A 657 27.15 45.72 -6.24
C VAL A 657 26.26 45.37 -5.04
N PHE A 658 26.78 44.61 -4.08
CA PHE A 658 26.08 44.16 -2.88
C PHE A 658 26.49 44.99 -1.67
N ALA A 659 25.72 46.04 -1.35
CA ALA A 659 26.02 46.93 -0.25
C ALA A 659 25.34 46.47 1.05
N SER A 660 26.12 45.89 1.96
CA SER A 660 25.68 45.36 3.28
C SER A 660 25.48 46.42 4.37
N HIS A 661 25.82 47.69 4.10
CA HIS A 661 25.82 48.79 5.09
C HIS A 661 24.70 49.82 4.89
N VAL A 662 23.44 49.37 4.87
CA VAL A 662 22.28 50.26 4.88
C VAL A 662 21.98 50.76 6.29
N LYS A 663 22.40 52.00 6.61
CA LYS A 663 21.82 52.74 7.75
C LYS A 663 20.33 52.96 7.49
N GLN A 664 19.48 52.70 8.50
CA GLN A 664 18.04 52.91 8.36
C GLN A 664 17.72 54.39 8.11
N PRO A 665 16.80 54.72 7.18
CA PRO A 665 16.31 56.09 7.04
C PRO A 665 15.46 56.47 8.25
N LYS A 666 15.70 57.66 8.82
CA LYS A 666 14.78 58.26 9.80
C LYS A 666 13.41 58.47 9.15
N LYS A 667 12.33 58.26 9.91
CA LYS A 667 10.99 58.71 9.53
C LYS A 667 11.01 60.23 9.33
N THR A 668 10.68 60.68 8.13
CA THR A 668 10.26 62.05 7.85
C THR A 668 8.86 62.01 7.23
N GLU A 669 8.08 63.00 7.61
CA GLU A 669 6.64 63.16 7.38
C GLU A 669 6.27 63.26 5.88
N ALA A 670 5.13 62.70 5.48
CA ALA A 670 4.72 62.64 4.08
C ALA A 670 3.85 63.84 3.68
N ALA A 671 4.29 64.58 2.66
CA ALA A 671 3.46 65.57 1.95
C ALA A 671 2.67 64.89 0.81
N PRO A 672 1.51 65.44 0.39
CA PRO A 672 0.50 64.68 -0.34
C PRO A 672 0.80 64.49 -1.84
N ALA A 673 0.32 63.37 -2.40
CA ALA A 673 0.41 63.06 -3.82
C ALA A 673 -0.66 63.82 -4.65
N PRO A 674 -0.36 64.24 -5.89
CA PRO A 674 -1.32 64.86 -6.79
C PRO A 674 -2.30 63.84 -7.40
N ALA A 675 -3.51 64.31 -7.70
CA ALA A 675 -4.62 63.47 -8.19
C ALA A 675 -4.48 63.08 -9.67
N MET A 676 -5.05 61.93 -10.03
CA MET A 676 -5.44 61.57 -11.40
C MET A 676 -6.94 61.25 -11.46
N THR A 677 -7.62 61.81 -12.45
CA THR A 677 -9.07 61.70 -12.69
C THR A 677 -9.46 60.40 -13.44
N PRO A 678 -10.74 59.99 -13.40
CA PRO A 678 -11.14 58.60 -13.65
C PRO A 678 -11.55 58.28 -15.10
N ALA A 679 -11.56 56.98 -15.42
CA ALA A 679 -12.33 56.39 -16.53
C ALA A 679 -13.47 55.51 -15.98
N ALA A 680 -14.54 55.32 -16.77
CA ALA A 680 -15.89 55.02 -16.28
C ALA A 680 -16.22 53.54 -15.97
N GLN A 681 -17.24 53.35 -15.14
CA GLN A 681 -17.86 52.06 -14.78
C GLN A 681 -19.00 51.65 -15.75
N PRO A 682 -19.26 50.35 -15.92
CA PRO A 682 -20.61 49.80 -16.12
C PRO A 682 -21.32 49.54 -14.78
N ALA A 683 -22.67 49.46 -14.82
CA ALA A 683 -23.53 49.56 -13.63
C ALA A 683 -23.54 48.35 -12.67
N ALA A 684 -23.99 48.60 -11.44
CA ALA A 684 -24.06 47.62 -10.35
C ALA A 684 -25.36 46.80 -10.31
N ALA A 685 -25.25 45.55 -9.83
CA ALA A 685 -26.35 44.76 -9.30
C ALA A 685 -26.46 44.97 -7.76
N PRO A 686 -27.64 44.74 -7.13
CA PRO A 686 -27.93 45.24 -5.78
C PRO A 686 -27.28 44.41 -4.65
N ALA A 687 -27.07 45.06 -3.50
CA ALA A 687 -26.49 44.45 -2.30
C ALA A 687 -27.48 43.50 -1.57
N PRO A 688 -26.99 42.42 -0.94
CA PRO A 688 -27.82 41.55 -0.11
C PRO A 688 -28.23 42.22 1.22
N ALA A 689 -29.39 41.83 1.74
CA ALA A 689 -29.95 42.36 2.97
C ALA A 689 -29.22 41.87 4.24
N ALA A 690 -29.38 42.61 5.34
CA ALA A 690 -28.70 42.38 6.61
C ALA A 690 -29.11 41.07 7.31
N GLN A 691 -28.14 40.39 7.91
CA GLN A 691 -28.36 39.25 8.80
C GLN A 691 -28.80 39.71 10.21
N PRO A 692 -29.75 39.01 10.88
CA PRO A 692 -30.05 39.22 12.29
C PRO A 692 -29.02 38.56 13.22
N ALA A 693 -28.91 39.08 14.44
CA ALA A 693 -27.88 38.69 15.41
C ALA A 693 -28.16 37.35 16.13
N ALA A 694 -27.07 36.68 16.56
CA ALA A 694 -27.12 35.46 17.36
C ALA A 694 -27.37 35.72 18.86
N PRO A 695 -28.07 34.82 19.59
CA PRO A 695 -28.19 34.88 21.05
C PRO A 695 -27.02 34.18 21.78
N ALA A 696 -26.82 34.56 23.04
CA ALA A 696 -25.75 34.07 23.93
C ALA A 696 -26.20 32.85 24.78
N PRO A 697 -25.27 32.11 25.44
CA PRO A 697 -25.55 30.78 26.01
C PRO A 697 -26.12 30.82 27.44
N ALA A 698 -26.74 29.71 27.86
CA ALA A 698 -27.24 29.46 29.21
C ALA A 698 -26.63 28.17 29.82
N ALA A 699 -26.72 28.04 31.14
CA ALA A 699 -25.83 27.20 31.94
C ALA A 699 -26.37 25.78 32.32
N GLU A 700 -25.47 25.06 32.98
CA GLU A 700 -25.42 23.65 33.37
C GLU A 700 -26.41 23.19 34.47
N ALA A 701 -26.84 21.93 34.43
CA ALA A 701 -27.46 21.21 35.57
C ALA A 701 -27.26 19.67 35.45
N ALA A 702 -27.11 18.99 36.59
CA ALA A 702 -26.67 17.60 36.73
C ALA A 702 -27.86 16.60 36.98
N PRO A 703 -27.63 15.26 36.98
CA PRO A 703 -28.68 14.24 36.73
C PRO A 703 -29.37 13.65 37.98
N ALA A 704 -30.41 12.84 37.76
CA ALA A 704 -31.09 12.04 38.78
C ALA A 704 -31.38 10.59 38.31
N GLU A 705 -31.45 9.65 39.27
CA GLU A 705 -31.53 8.19 39.11
C GLU A 705 -32.95 7.61 38.83
N PRO A 706 -33.08 6.32 38.45
CA PRO A 706 -34.33 5.69 37.99
C PRO A 706 -35.13 4.96 39.09
N ALA A 707 -36.41 4.64 38.82
CA ALA A 707 -37.25 3.83 39.70
C ALA A 707 -38.14 2.80 38.96
N ALA A 708 -37.84 1.53 39.24
CA ALA A 708 -38.68 0.32 39.39
C ALA A 708 -40.01 0.08 38.61
N ALA A 709 -40.20 -1.21 38.28
CA ALA A 709 -41.40 -1.82 37.68
C ALA A 709 -42.52 -2.15 38.69
N PRO A 710 -43.62 -2.78 38.23
CA PRO A 710 -44.24 -3.87 39.00
C PRO A 710 -44.39 -5.18 38.20
N ALA A 711 -44.59 -6.27 38.94
CA ALA A 711 -44.84 -7.63 38.45
C ALA A 711 -46.03 -8.28 39.22
N ALA A 712 -46.30 -9.57 38.97
CA ALA A 712 -47.37 -10.44 39.51
C ALA A 712 -48.73 -10.31 38.77
N GLU A 713 -49.54 -11.38 38.56
CA GLU A 713 -49.39 -12.82 38.89
C GLU A 713 -50.31 -13.70 38.01
N ALA A 714 -50.06 -15.02 37.96
CA ALA A 714 -50.98 -16.06 37.45
C ALA A 714 -51.73 -16.71 38.65
N PRO A 715 -52.54 -17.81 38.56
CA PRO A 715 -52.94 -18.67 37.43
C PRO A 715 -54.45 -19.09 37.43
N ALA A 716 -54.89 -19.97 36.51
CA ALA A 716 -55.83 -21.10 36.72
C ALA A 716 -56.28 -21.75 35.39
N ALA A 717 -56.86 -22.96 35.42
CA ALA A 717 -57.00 -23.84 34.25
C ALA A 717 -58.41 -24.46 34.02
N GLU A 718 -58.52 -25.15 32.87
CA GLU A 718 -59.44 -26.25 32.51
C GLU A 718 -60.81 -26.01 31.81
N LYS A 719 -60.86 -26.53 30.56
CA LYS A 719 -61.91 -27.41 29.98
C LYS A 719 -63.27 -26.79 29.50
N PRO A 720 -64.06 -27.48 28.63
CA PRO A 720 -63.65 -27.98 27.31
C PRO A 720 -64.74 -27.91 26.20
N ALA A 721 -64.37 -28.36 24.98
CA ALA A 721 -65.17 -29.18 24.06
C ALA A 721 -66.26 -28.58 23.10
N LYS A 722 -66.05 -28.84 21.79
CA LYS A 722 -67.03 -29.26 20.74
C LYS A 722 -68.10 -28.20 20.32
N SER A 723 -68.42 -27.96 19.04
CA SER A 723 -68.62 -28.97 17.99
C SER A 723 -68.89 -28.40 16.57
N LYS A 724 -68.52 -29.19 15.54
CA LYS A 724 -69.26 -29.51 14.28
C LYS A 724 -69.72 -28.40 13.28
N LYS A 725 -69.31 -28.63 12.01
CA LYS A 725 -70.13 -28.65 10.74
C LYS A 725 -70.87 -27.35 10.31
N ALA A 726 -71.10 -27.06 9.02
CA ALA A 726 -70.69 -27.70 7.76
C ALA A 726 -70.78 -26.73 6.54
N ALA A 727 -69.89 -26.95 5.59
CA ALA A 727 -70.03 -26.96 4.12
C ALA A 727 -71.34 -26.48 3.43
N LYS A 728 -71.18 -25.53 2.48
CA LYS A 728 -71.64 -25.51 1.05
C LYS A 728 -71.38 -24.09 0.49
N ALA A 729 -70.64 -23.81 -0.59
CA ALA A 729 -70.54 -24.36 -1.96
C ALA A 729 -71.67 -23.91 -2.94
N SER A 730 -71.39 -22.91 -3.79
CA SER A 730 -71.99 -22.65 -5.13
C SER A 730 -71.37 -21.37 -5.74
N LYS A 731 -70.40 -21.44 -6.67
CA LYS A 731 -70.52 -21.49 -8.16
C LYS A 731 -70.94 -20.19 -8.89
N LYS A 732 -69.96 -19.64 -9.63
CA LYS A 732 -69.99 -18.98 -10.97
C LYS A 732 -71.24 -18.18 -11.42
N SER A 733 -71.00 -16.98 -11.95
CA SER A 733 -71.31 -16.62 -13.35
C SER A 733 -70.69 -15.27 -13.75
N ALA A 734 -70.29 -15.12 -15.02
CA ALA A 734 -69.75 -13.88 -15.59
C ALA A 734 -70.47 -13.52 -16.90
N LYS A 735 -70.62 -12.23 -17.23
CA LYS A 735 -70.77 -11.77 -18.62
C LYS A 735 -70.55 -10.27 -18.83
N LYS A 736 -69.92 -9.96 -19.97
CA LYS A 736 -69.65 -8.64 -20.57
C LYS A 736 -70.82 -8.20 -21.48
N PRO A 737 -71.02 -6.89 -21.71
CA PRO A 737 -70.81 -6.23 -23.03
C PRO A 737 -70.30 -4.77 -22.88
N ALA A 738 -70.13 -3.89 -23.88
CA ALA A 738 -69.57 -3.98 -25.25
C ALA A 738 -69.20 -2.54 -25.73
N LYS A 739 -68.59 -2.37 -26.92
CA LYS A 739 -68.26 -1.04 -27.53
C LYS A 739 -69.27 -0.57 -28.60
N LYS A 740 -69.51 0.75 -28.68
CA LYS A 740 -69.83 1.64 -29.85
C LYS A 740 -70.37 2.98 -29.28
N GLY A 741 -70.08 4.19 -29.79
CA GLY A 741 -69.15 4.68 -30.81
C GLY A 741 -69.59 6.05 -31.42
N LYS A 742 -68.63 6.82 -31.96
CA LYS A 742 -68.76 8.00 -32.88
C LYS A 742 -69.13 9.42 -32.37
N LYS A 743 -68.42 10.37 -32.99
CA LYS A 743 -68.58 11.85 -33.08
C LYS A 743 -68.22 12.63 -31.79
N LYS A 744 -67.58 13.80 -31.90
CA LYS A 744 -67.30 14.65 -33.08
C LYS A 744 -65.82 14.98 -33.20
#